data_AF-A0A2E1P3K3-F1
#
_entry.id   AF-A0A2E1P3K3-F1
#
_cell.length_a   1.000
_cell.length_b   1.000
_cell.length_c   1.000
_cell.angle_alpha   90.00
_cell.angle_beta   90.00
_cell.angle_gamma   90.00
#
_symmetry.space_group_name_H-M   'P 1'
#
loop_
_entity.id
_entity.type
_entity.pdbx_description
1 polymer ?
#
loop_
_entity_poly.entity_id
_entity_poly.type
_entity_poly.pdbx_seq_one_letter_code
_entity_poly.pdbx_strand_id
1 'polypeptide(L)'
;MKKMPKPNEGMKAEAQKGIDWREELGRGGTRIGAVRARQIVNGENLSDETVKRMYSFFSRHEVDKEAEGFDSGEEGYPSNGRIAWALWGGDAGYSWSSRLVEQMKKEDNRAEPNTLKVGDFVSWNSAGGRARGKIIKIERDGKINIPNSNFSVTGTEDDPAALIQVYRGGKPTDTEVGHKFSTLTKINPIRDLNDFNSKKLEQQTLSTINEEKAMKDKEDRHILNVNETDDSVIIEFAKHHEDKEEMEMTESDRPYHDEDEDKDREQEKEDRKVLEMPMKFRTIDLSKARSIDEEKRTVRIGVSSETPVERSFGMEVLGHSEDEINMEFMQSKTAPLLLDHDMKKQIGVVEEFKLDQTAKRTTAVVRFGKSALAEEVFRDVVDGIRMNISVGYRVDKLERENKDDDTYYRASWTPMEISSVSVPADQSRLVGVGRSKDKQTLNTTKVEIMENENKEINLDEVRSQSVDEARKEFQKNSKEIIDLGVRHNKRDLANQAIKDGVSVEEFRGELLENISNDVPLETPSEIGLTEKETKRFSIMRAINAMANPTDRKAQEAASFEFECSEAAQRAYGKTAQGVMLPEEVMRNWSQRDLSAGSDGDLIGQDYRGGDFIDVLRNNSAVMPMATMLNGLSGDVKIPRKTAASTAAFISSEGGAAGESEFTVGNVSLSPKTLGAFTDVTRQLMIQSSIDVENLIRNDLAQSMAIAIDDGALEGSGSSGNPTGITNTSGINSVSLSSAAAPTFAEMVSMETSVRVDNALMGDLAYIVHPTNYGTLKTTEKATNTAQFVAVNDEINGYKVVVSPQLTANNYVFGNFDDLLIGMFGGLDIVVDPYSNSTSGTVRVVALQSIDTAVRHAVSFCAAS
;
A
#
# COMPACT_ATOMS: atom_id res chain seq x y z
N MET A 1 -0.99 -29.97 15.52
CA MET A 1 -1.42 -29.81 14.10
C MET A 1 -2.94 -29.77 14.04
N LYS A 2 -3.53 -28.75 13.40
CA LYS A 2 -4.97 -28.69 13.12
C LYS A 2 -5.29 -29.65 11.96
N LYS A 3 -6.34 -30.47 12.06
CA LYS A 3 -6.69 -31.45 11.01
C LYS A 3 -7.38 -30.72 9.86
N MET A 4 -6.71 -30.60 8.70
CA MET A 4 -7.23 -29.87 7.55
C MET A 4 -8.62 -30.40 7.12
N PRO A 5 -9.57 -29.51 6.76
CA PRO A 5 -10.91 -29.92 6.35
C PRO A 5 -10.89 -30.66 5.00
N LYS A 6 -11.62 -31.78 4.95
CA LYS A 6 -11.82 -32.58 3.73
C LYS A 6 -13.21 -32.35 3.13
N PRO A 7 -13.35 -32.29 1.79
CA PRO A 7 -14.63 -32.29 1.10
C PRO A 7 -15.52 -33.47 1.50
N ASN A 8 -16.84 -33.27 1.47
CA ASN A 8 -17.82 -34.34 1.69
C ASN A 8 -18.26 -34.99 0.37
N GLU A 9 -18.84 -36.20 0.43
CA GLU A 9 -19.24 -36.94 -0.78
C GLU A 9 -20.31 -36.24 -1.62
N GLY A 10 -21.15 -35.38 -1.01
CA GLY A 10 -22.10 -34.54 -1.75
C GLY A 10 -21.40 -33.47 -2.59
N MET A 11 -20.31 -32.87 -2.06
CA MET A 11 -19.47 -31.94 -2.82
C MET A 11 -18.80 -32.63 -4.01
N LYS A 12 -18.33 -33.86 -3.83
CA LYS A 12 -17.74 -34.65 -4.93
C LYS A 12 -18.76 -34.92 -6.04
N ALA A 13 -19.97 -35.32 -5.67
CA ALA A 13 -21.04 -35.60 -6.63
C ALA A 13 -21.44 -34.37 -7.45
N GLU A 14 -21.53 -33.18 -6.83
CA GLU A 14 -21.80 -31.93 -7.58
C GLU A 14 -20.57 -31.44 -8.37
N ALA A 15 -19.36 -31.54 -7.81
CA ALA A 15 -18.13 -31.15 -8.50
C ALA A 15 -17.86 -32.00 -9.74
N GLN A 16 -18.16 -33.31 -9.69
CA GLN A 16 -18.06 -34.18 -10.85
C GLN A 16 -19.04 -33.74 -11.95
N LYS A 17 -20.33 -33.54 -11.64
CA LYS A 17 -21.31 -33.00 -12.62
C LYS A 17 -20.86 -31.68 -13.23
N GLY A 18 -20.25 -30.79 -12.43
CA GLY A 18 -19.70 -29.53 -12.91
C GLY A 18 -18.54 -29.69 -13.90
N ILE A 19 -17.72 -30.74 -13.74
CA ILE A 19 -16.69 -31.13 -14.72
C ILE A 19 -17.37 -31.73 -15.95
N ASP A 20 -18.26 -32.71 -15.77
CA ASP A 20 -18.96 -33.42 -16.84
C ASP A 20 -19.69 -32.43 -17.78
N TRP A 21 -20.47 -31.49 -17.22
CA TRP A 21 -21.17 -30.46 -18.00
C TRP A 21 -20.24 -29.48 -18.69
N ARG A 22 -19.06 -29.17 -18.13
CA ARG A 22 -18.09 -28.30 -18.79
C ARG A 22 -17.37 -29.01 -19.93
N GLU A 23 -17.09 -30.30 -19.78
CA GLU A 23 -16.47 -31.13 -20.84
C GLU A 23 -17.48 -31.45 -21.96
N GLU A 24 -18.78 -31.54 -21.66
CA GLU A 24 -19.86 -31.70 -22.65
C GLU A 24 -20.24 -30.39 -23.37
N LEU A 25 -20.39 -29.27 -22.64
CA LEU A 25 -20.95 -28.02 -23.16
C LEU A 25 -19.91 -26.94 -23.49
N GLY A 26 -18.64 -27.14 -23.15
CA GLY A 26 -17.54 -26.21 -23.43
C GLY A 26 -17.63 -24.86 -22.70
N ARG A 27 -18.53 -24.71 -21.71
CA ARG A 27 -18.86 -23.44 -21.05
C ARG A 27 -19.10 -23.62 -19.55
N GLY A 28 -19.08 -22.52 -18.81
CA GLY A 28 -19.46 -22.46 -17.39
C GLY A 28 -18.29 -22.62 -16.40
N GLY A 29 -18.06 -21.56 -15.61
CA GLY A 29 -17.02 -21.50 -14.58
C GLY A 29 -15.60 -21.34 -15.12
N THR A 30 -14.71 -20.76 -14.30
CA THR A 30 -13.32 -20.43 -14.70
C THR A 30 -12.37 -21.62 -14.59
N ARG A 31 -11.17 -21.56 -15.18
CA ARG A 31 -10.06 -22.50 -14.92
C ARG A 31 -9.81 -22.78 -13.42
N ILE A 32 -9.97 -21.78 -12.55
CA ILE A 32 -9.86 -21.93 -11.08
C ILE A 32 -11.00 -22.81 -10.53
N GLY A 33 -12.22 -22.68 -11.07
CA GLY A 33 -13.36 -23.54 -10.76
C GLY A 33 -13.11 -25.00 -11.14
N ALA A 34 -12.59 -25.28 -12.34
CA ALA A 34 -12.25 -26.65 -12.77
C ALA A 34 -11.13 -27.28 -11.94
N VAL A 35 -10.07 -26.51 -11.61
CA VAL A 35 -9.03 -26.97 -10.68
C VAL A 35 -9.65 -27.28 -9.32
N ARG A 36 -10.51 -26.41 -8.78
CA ARG A 36 -11.17 -26.64 -7.49
C ARG A 36 -12.08 -27.87 -7.51
N ALA A 37 -12.83 -28.09 -8.59
CA ALA A 37 -13.67 -29.26 -8.76
C ALA A 37 -12.86 -30.56 -8.72
N ARG A 38 -11.73 -30.61 -9.45
CA ARG A 38 -10.82 -31.77 -9.46
C ARG A 38 -10.25 -32.06 -8.06
N GLN A 39 -9.84 -31.04 -7.31
CA GLN A 39 -9.38 -31.20 -5.92
C GLN A 39 -10.50 -31.71 -4.97
N ILE A 40 -11.74 -31.24 -5.19
CA ILE A 40 -12.90 -31.70 -4.43
C ILE A 40 -13.16 -33.19 -4.71
N VAL A 41 -13.23 -33.59 -5.99
CA VAL A 41 -13.41 -34.99 -6.43
C VAL A 41 -12.33 -35.90 -5.86
N ASN A 42 -11.06 -35.50 -5.95
CA ASN A 42 -9.91 -36.21 -5.38
C ASN A 42 -9.98 -36.37 -3.84
N GLY A 43 -10.81 -35.61 -3.14
CA GLY A 43 -10.90 -35.62 -1.67
C GLY A 43 -9.64 -35.07 -0.98
N GLU A 44 -8.98 -34.12 -1.64
CA GLU A 44 -7.78 -33.42 -1.14
C GLU A 44 -8.08 -32.61 0.13
N ASN A 45 -7.05 -32.34 0.93
CA ASN A 45 -7.16 -31.46 2.09
C ASN A 45 -7.26 -30.01 1.61
N LEU A 46 -8.34 -29.30 1.95
CA LEU A 46 -8.48 -27.88 1.63
C LEU A 46 -7.94 -27.00 2.78
N SER A 47 -7.33 -25.86 2.45
CA SER A 47 -6.84 -24.90 3.46
C SER A 47 -7.96 -24.07 4.07
N ASP A 48 -7.82 -23.62 5.32
CA ASP A 48 -8.81 -22.72 5.98
C ASP A 48 -9.07 -21.46 5.11
N GLU A 49 -8.04 -20.95 4.44
CA GLU A 49 -8.14 -19.86 3.46
C GLU A 49 -8.94 -20.24 2.20
N THR A 50 -8.74 -21.45 1.66
CA THR A 50 -9.59 -22.00 0.59
C THR A 50 -11.05 -22.03 1.03
N VAL A 51 -11.34 -22.52 2.24
CA VAL A 51 -12.72 -22.63 2.74
C VAL A 51 -13.38 -21.24 2.89
N LYS A 52 -12.63 -20.23 3.35
CA LYS A 52 -13.07 -18.83 3.34
C LYS A 52 -13.36 -18.31 1.92
N ARG A 53 -12.52 -18.63 0.92
CA ARG A 53 -12.77 -18.30 -0.51
C ARG A 53 -14.02 -19.01 -1.05
N MET A 54 -14.26 -20.28 -0.73
CA MET A 54 -15.46 -21.03 -1.15
C MET A 54 -16.74 -20.39 -0.61
N TYR A 55 -16.78 -20.08 0.69
CA TYR A 55 -17.92 -19.39 1.31
C TYR A 55 -18.19 -18.03 0.67
N SER A 56 -17.12 -17.25 0.40
CA SER A 56 -17.21 -15.94 -0.27
C SER A 56 -17.72 -16.05 -1.72
N PHE A 57 -17.35 -17.10 -2.44
CA PHE A 57 -17.91 -17.40 -3.77
C PHE A 57 -19.41 -17.67 -3.68
N PHE A 58 -19.84 -18.69 -2.92
CA PHE A 58 -21.25 -19.06 -2.84
C PHE A 58 -22.13 -17.90 -2.33
N SER A 59 -21.68 -17.17 -1.31
CA SER A 59 -22.41 -16.02 -0.73
C SER A 59 -22.53 -14.80 -1.66
N ARG A 60 -21.94 -14.83 -2.87
CA ARG A 60 -22.06 -13.78 -3.90
C ARG A 60 -22.85 -14.22 -5.14
N HIS A 61 -23.06 -15.53 -5.27
CA HIS A 61 -23.69 -16.19 -6.41
C HIS A 61 -24.95 -16.96 -5.96
N GLU A 62 -25.42 -16.75 -4.73
CA GLU A 62 -26.64 -17.37 -4.20
C GLU A 62 -27.88 -16.94 -5.00
N VAL A 63 -27.81 -15.77 -5.65
CA VAL A 63 -28.83 -15.23 -6.56
C VAL A 63 -28.74 -15.85 -7.98
N ASP A 64 -27.64 -16.52 -8.37
CA ASP A 64 -27.62 -17.32 -9.63
C ASP A 64 -28.70 -18.42 -9.63
N LYS A 65 -29.23 -18.78 -8.45
CA LYS A 65 -30.37 -19.69 -8.27
C LYS A 65 -31.70 -19.16 -8.78
N GLU A 66 -31.82 -17.87 -8.99
CA GLU A 66 -33.04 -17.20 -9.47
C GLU A 66 -33.03 -16.99 -10.99
N ALA A 67 -31.94 -17.36 -11.68
CA ALA A 67 -31.82 -17.29 -13.13
C ALA A 67 -32.32 -18.55 -13.84
N GLU A 68 -33.00 -18.35 -14.96
CA GLU A 68 -33.54 -19.41 -15.82
C GLU A 68 -32.45 -20.40 -16.29
N GLY A 69 -32.76 -21.69 -16.19
CA GLY A 69 -31.84 -22.78 -16.49
C GLY A 69 -30.97 -23.18 -15.29
N PHE A 70 -31.23 -22.68 -14.08
CA PHE A 70 -30.54 -23.14 -12.88
C PHE A 70 -31.12 -24.45 -12.34
N ASP A 71 -32.44 -24.64 -12.43
CA ASP A 71 -33.14 -25.81 -11.89
C ASP A 71 -33.50 -26.85 -12.95
N SER A 72 -33.52 -28.12 -12.55
CA SER A 72 -33.61 -29.25 -13.47
C SER A 72 -35.02 -29.40 -14.05
N GLY A 73 -35.22 -28.87 -15.26
CA GLY A 73 -36.50 -28.85 -15.97
C GLY A 73 -36.79 -27.53 -16.68
N GLU A 74 -35.99 -26.50 -16.42
CA GLU A 74 -36.06 -25.19 -17.08
C GLU A 74 -35.41 -25.21 -18.48
N GLU A 75 -35.80 -24.26 -19.34
CA GLU A 75 -35.21 -24.12 -20.67
C GLU A 75 -33.75 -23.63 -20.55
N GLY A 76 -32.83 -24.23 -21.31
CA GLY A 76 -31.41 -23.90 -21.24
C GLY A 76 -30.60 -24.54 -20.09
N TYR A 77 -31.21 -25.37 -19.23
CA TYR A 77 -30.49 -26.08 -18.17
C TYR A 77 -29.39 -27.02 -18.72
N PRO A 78 -28.17 -27.05 -18.13
CA PRO A 78 -27.70 -26.21 -17.03
C PRO A 78 -27.15 -24.86 -17.53
N SER A 79 -27.51 -23.78 -16.83
CA SER A 79 -27.03 -22.42 -17.05
C SER A 79 -25.55 -22.25 -16.68
N ASN A 80 -24.91 -21.18 -17.18
CA ASN A 80 -23.51 -20.87 -16.87
C ASN A 80 -23.27 -20.70 -15.36
N GLY A 81 -24.23 -20.07 -14.65
CA GLY A 81 -24.24 -20.00 -13.18
C GLY A 81 -24.37 -21.38 -12.52
N ARG A 82 -25.24 -22.26 -13.01
CA ARG A 82 -25.41 -23.62 -12.45
C ARG A 82 -24.19 -24.51 -12.59
N ILE A 83 -23.50 -24.44 -13.73
CA ILE A 83 -22.23 -25.15 -13.96
C ILE A 83 -21.14 -24.60 -13.03
N ALA A 84 -21.03 -23.28 -12.90
CA ALA A 84 -20.11 -22.65 -11.96
C ALA A 84 -20.40 -23.06 -10.50
N TRP A 85 -21.67 -23.05 -10.08
CA TRP A 85 -22.10 -23.50 -8.74
C TRP A 85 -21.75 -24.97 -8.47
N ALA A 86 -21.92 -25.84 -9.47
CA ALA A 86 -21.55 -27.26 -9.40
C ALA A 86 -20.04 -27.46 -9.20
N LEU A 87 -19.20 -26.78 -9.98
CA LEU A 87 -17.73 -26.88 -9.91
C LEU A 87 -17.15 -26.54 -8.52
N TRP A 88 -17.79 -25.65 -7.75
CA TRP A 88 -17.38 -25.35 -6.38
C TRP A 88 -17.91 -26.34 -5.32
N GLY A 89 -18.66 -27.37 -5.73
CA GLY A 89 -19.25 -28.41 -4.88
C GLY A 89 -20.73 -28.20 -4.52
N GLY A 90 -21.42 -27.27 -5.19
CA GLY A 90 -22.85 -27.01 -5.03
C GLY A 90 -23.32 -26.68 -3.61
N ASP A 91 -24.59 -26.94 -3.31
CA ASP A 91 -25.21 -26.68 -2.00
C ASP A 91 -24.55 -27.45 -0.86
N ALA A 92 -23.99 -28.63 -1.16
CA ALA A 92 -23.18 -29.41 -0.24
C ALA A 92 -21.85 -28.71 0.10
N GLY A 93 -21.29 -27.94 -0.84
CA GLY A 93 -20.10 -27.10 -0.67
C GLY A 93 -20.40 -25.80 0.06
N TYR A 94 -21.53 -25.14 -0.23
CA TYR A 94 -21.95 -23.94 0.51
C TYR A 94 -22.25 -24.26 1.98
N SER A 95 -23.08 -25.29 2.23
CA SER A 95 -23.46 -25.73 3.59
C SER A 95 -22.26 -26.20 4.44
N TRP A 96 -21.22 -26.71 3.78
CA TRP A 96 -19.97 -27.17 4.42
C TRP A 96 -19.01 -26.01 4.68
N SER A 97 -18.79 -25.14 3.70
CA SER A 97 -17.89 -23.98 3.84
C SER A 97 -18.45 -22.94 4.81
N SER A 98 -19.75 -22.63 4.75
CA SER A 98 -20.43 -21.74 5.71
C SER A 98 -20.26 -22.21 7.15
N ARG A 99 -20.51 -23.51 7.42
CA ARG A 99 -20.35 -24.11 8.75
C ARG A 99 -18.91 -24.05 9.27
N LEU A 100 -17.93 -24.29 8.40
CA LEU A 100 -16.52 -24.22 8.76
C LEU A 100 -16.05 -22.77 9.00
N VAL A 101 -16.50 -21.80 8.19
CA VAL A 101 -16.21 -20.38 8.42
C VAL A 101 -16.88 -19.86 9.70
N GLU A 102 -18.10 -20.30 10.00
CA GLU A 102 -18.78 -19.98 11.26
C GLU A 102 -18.09 -20.64 12.47
N GLN A 103 -17.52 -21.84 12.31
CA GLN A 103 -16.66 -22.45 13.33
C GLN A 103 -15.35 -21.66 13.51
N MET A 104 -14.69 -21.24 12.43
CA MET A 104 -13.48 -20.39 12.51
C MET A 104 -13.79 -19.08 13.24
N LYS A 105 -14.87 -18.37 12.89
CA LYS A 105 -15.33 -17.16 13.61
C LYS A 105 -15.57 -17.40 15.12
N LYS A 106 -15.92 -18.63 15.53
CA LYS A 106 -16.09 -19.01 16.94
C LYS A 106 -14.78 -19.40 17.62
N GLU A 107 -13.83 -19.98 16.88
CA GLU A 107 -12.45 -20.24 17.33
C GLU A 107 -11.66 -18.93 17.52
N ASP A 108 -11.83 -17.97 16.62
CA ASP A 108 -11.22 -16.62 16.67
C ASP A 108 -11.72 -15.76 17.86
N ASN A 109 -12.76 -16.20 18.56
CA ASN A 109 -13.31 -15.56 19.78
C ASN A 109 -12.81 -16.21 21.10
N ARG A 110 -11.85 -17.14 21.04
CA ARG A 110 -11.32 -17.85 22.21
C ARG A 110 -10.28 -17.03 22.96
N ALA A 111 -10.42 -16.94 24.29
CA ALA A 111 -9.31 -16.52 25.14
C ALA A 111 -8.19 -17.59 25.13
N GLU A 112 -7.04 -17.27 24.54
CA GLU A 112 -5.88 -18.18 24.54
C GLU A 112 -5.38 -18.45 25.97
N PRO A 113 -4.67 -19.57 26.23
CA PRO A 113 -4.23 -19.95 27.57
C PRO A 113 -3.48 -18.88 28.36
N ASN A 114 -2.81 -17.92 27.69
CA ASN A 114 -1.98 -16.91 28.33
C ASN A 114 -2.59 -15.49 28.33
N THR A 115 -3.83 -15.31 27.87
CA THR A 115 -4.49 -14.00 27.75
C THR A 115 -5.16 -13.50 29.03
N LEU A 116 -5.74 -14.41 29.84
CA LEU A 116 -6.44 -14.07 31.08
C LEU A 116 -5.52 -14.20 32.30
N LYS A 117 -5.59 -13.19 33.19
CA LYS A 117 -4.82 -13.08 34.44
C LYS A 117 -5.75 -12.96 35.65
N VAL A 118 -5.29 -13.33 36.84
CA VAL A 118 -6.06 -13.09 38.08
C VAL A 118 -6.25 -11.58 38.24
N GLY A 119 -7.48 -11.16 38.50
CA GLY A 119 -7.88 -9.75 38.53
C GLY A 119 -8.63 -9.28 37.29
N ASP A 120 -8.55 -9.98 36.15
CA ASP A 120 -9.31 -9.64 34.95
C ASP A 120 -10.82 -9.81 35.15
N PHE A 121 -11.60 -8.97 34.47
CA PHE A 121 -13.05 -9.16 34.34
C PHE A 121 -13.37 -9.99 33.09
N VAL A 122 -14.34 -10.89 33.21
CA VAL A 122 -14.76 -11.82 32.16
C VAL A 122 -16.29 -11.93 32.10
N SER A 123 -16.78 -12.37 30.94
CA SER A 123 -18.17 -12.73 30.70
C SER A 123 -18.30 -14.11 30.05
N TRP A 124 -19.42 -14.78 30.29
CA TRP A 124 -19.71 -16.12 29.78
C TRP A 124 -21.22 -16.32 29.63
N ASN A 125 -21.61 -17.36 28.88
CA ASN A 125 -23.02 -17.72 28.71
C ASN A 125 -23.53 -18.52 29.91
N SER A 126 -24.71 -18.18 30.40
CA SER A 126 -25.42 -18.85 31.49
C SER A 126 -26.90 -19.04 31.15
N ALA A 127 -27.61 -19.87 31.92
CA ALA A 127 -29.03 -20.19 31.68
C ALA A 127 -29.98 -18.97 31.76
N GLY A 128 -29.52 -17.86 32.35
CA GLY A 128 -30.23 -16.58 32.40
C GLY A 128 -29.70 -15.49 31.45
N GLY A 129 -28.86 -15.83 30.47
CA GLY A 129 -28.18 -14.88 29.58
C GLY A 129 -26.67 -14.76 29.86
N ARG A 130 -26.01 -13.69 29.37
CA ARG A 130 -24.58 -13.45 29.65
C ARG A 130 -24.38 -13.06 31.12
N ALA A 131 -23.60 -13.87 31.84
CA ALA A 131 -23.09 -13.54 33.17
C ALA A 131 -21.75 -12.80 33.07
N ARG A 132 -21.40 -12.05 34.13
CA ARG A 132 -20.16 -11.25 34.23
C ARG A 132 -19.55 -11.41 35.63
N GLY A 133 -18.23 -11.31 35.72
CA GLY A 133 -17.50 -11.51 36.98
C GLY A 133 -16.01 -11.21 36.88
N LYS A 134 -15.28 -11.42 37.97
CA LYS A 134 -13.84 -11.16 38.08
C LYS A 134 -13.08 -12.44 38.43
N ILE A 135 -11.99 -12.74 37.72
CA ILE A 135 -11.13 -13.90 37.98
C ILE A 135 -10.40 -13.69 39.32
N ILE A 136 -10.54 -14.66 40.23
CA ILE A 136 -9.92 -14.66 41.57
C ILE A 136 -8.86 -15.77 41.75
N LYS A 137 -8.94 -16.86 40.98
CA LYS A 137 -7.86 -17.87 40.88
C LYS A 137 -7.80 -18.42 39.45
N ILE A 138 -6.60 -18.81 39.00
CA ILE A 138 -6.37 -19.62 37.80
C ILE A 138 -5.65 -20.91 38.22
N GLU A 139 -5.94 -22.02 37.53
CA GLU A 139 -5.25 -23.31 37.67
C GLU A 139 -4.90 -23.84 36.28
N ARG A 140 -3.61 -24.08 36.03
CA ARG A 140 -3.08 -24.42 34.68
C ARG A 140 -2.90 -25.92 34.47
N ASP A 141 -2.54 -26.65 35.51
CA ASP A 141 -2.57 -28.12 35.54
C ASP A 141 -3.09 -28.56 36.91
N GLY A 142 -4.34 -29.03 36.96
CA GLY A 142 -4.99 -29.40 38.22
C GLY A 142 -6.49 -29.10 38.29
N LYS A 143 -7.05 -29.14 39.50
CA LYS A 143 -8.50 -28.97 39.74
C LYS A 143 -8.81 -27.78 40.64
N ILE A 144 -9.69 -26.91 40.16
CA ILE A 144 -10.37 -25.91 40.97
C ILE A 144 -11.65 -26.53 41.53
N ASN A 145 -11.75 -26.62 42.85
CA ASN A 145 -13.02 -26.87 43.54
C ASN A 145 -13.76 -25.54 43.70
N ILE A 146 -15.06 -25.49 43.40
CA ILE A 146 -15.88 -24.29 43.61
C ILE A 146 -16.35 -24.27 45.07
N PRO A 147 -16.11 -23.19 45.85
CA PRO A 147 -16.61 -23.10 47.22
C PRO A 147 -18.13 -23.28 47.33
N ASN A 148 -18.57 -23.90 48.42
CA ASN A 148 -19.97 -24.25 48.67
C ASN A 148 -20.63 -25.17 47.61
N SER A 149 -19.84 -25.89 46.81
CA SER A 149 -20.31 -26.82 45.79
C SER A 149 -19.49 -28.12 45.75
N ASN A 150 -20.12 -29.21 45.32
CA ASN A 150 -19.44 -30.48 45.06
C ASN A 150 -18.80 -30.54 43.64
N PHE A 151 -18.87 -29.44 42.87
CA PHE A 151 -18.38 -29.37 41.50
C PHE A 151 -16.92 -28.88 41.43
N SER A 152 -16.14 -29.48 40.54
CA SER A 152 -14.75 -29.08 40.28
C SER A 152 -14.47 -28.97 38.78
N VAL A 153 -13.66 -27.99 38.39
CA VAL A 153 -13.22 -27.77 37.00
C VAL A 153 -11.75 -28.14 36.89
N THR A 154 -11.40 -28.96 35.90
CA THR A 154 -10.02 -29.40 35.66
C THR A 154 -9.40 -28.51 34.59
N GLY A 155 -8.35 -27.77 34.95
CA GLY A 155 -7.53 -26.99 34.02
C GLY A 155 -6.43 -27.86 33.39
N THR A 156 -6.06 -27.52 32.17
CA THR A 156 -4.97 -28.13 31.39
C THR A 156 -4.16 -27.02 30.72
N GLU A 157 -2.91 -27.27 30.33
CA GLU A 157 -2.03 -26.24 29.76
C GLU A 157 -2.66 -25.53 28.55
N ASP A 158 -3.29 -26.28 27.65
CA ASP A 158 -4.06 -25.78 26.49
C ASP A 158 -5.41 -25.11 26.83
N ASP A 159 -5.95 -25.30 28.03
CA ASP A 159 -7.24 -24.75 28.45
C ASP A 159 -7.37 -24.68 30.00
N PRO A 160 -6.75 -23.65 30.63
CA PRO A 160 -6.73 -23.50 32.08
C PRO A 160 -8.12 -23.32 32.69
N ALA A 161 -8.25 -23.62 33.98
CA ALA A 161 -9.44 -23.32 34.75
C ALA A 161 -9.30 -21.95 35.45
N ALA A 162 -10.41 -21.22 35.56
CA ALA A 162 -10.55 -20.00 36.33
C ALA A 162 -11.65 -20.17 37.39
N LEU A 163 -11.40 -19.66 38.60
CA LEU A 163 -12.42 -19.38 39.60
C LEU A 163 -12.78 -17.90 39.51
N ILE A 164 -14.07 -17.59 39.45
CA ILE A 164 -14.60 -16.28 39.11
C ILE A 164 -15.63 -15.85 40.15
N GLN A 165 -15.43 -14.69 40.78
CA GLN A 165 -16.45 -14.05 41.60
C GLN A 165 -17.51 -13.40 40.70
N VAL A 166 -18.78 -13.73 40.89
CA VAL A 166 -19.90 -13.23 40.08
C VAL A 166 -20.27 -11.80 40.49
N TYR A 167 -20.52 -10.93 39.52
CA TYR A 167 -20.97 -9.55 39.74
C TYR A 167 -22.44 -9.37 39.33
N ARG A 168 -23.21 -8.60 40.12
CA ARG A 168 -24.61 -8.25 39.84
C ARG A 168 -24.87 -6.78 40.23
N GLY A 169 -25.52 -6.01 39.35
CA GLY A 169 -25.86 -4.61 39.62
C GLY A 169 -24.65 -3.72 39.95
N GLY A 170 -23.55 -3.91 39.22
CA GLY A 170 -22.27 -3.21 39.42
C GLY A 170 -21.42 -3.72 40.59
N LYS A 171 -21.92 -4.63 41.44
CA LYS A 171 -21.27 -5.04 42.69
C LYS A 171 -20.82 -6.51 42.67
N PRO A 172 -19.72 -6.86 43.38
CA PRO A 172 -19.36 -8.26 43.62
C PRO A 172 -20.43 -8.94 44.46
N THR A 173 -20.48 -10.27 44.38
CA THR A 173 -21.35 -11.12 45.20
C THR A 173 -20.54 -12.24 45.84
N ASP A 174 -21.07 -12.87 46.89
CA ASP A 174 -20.45 -14.02 47.56
C ASP A 174 -20.61 -15.34 46.77
N THR A 175 -21.03 -15.26 45.50
CA THR A 175 -21.16 -16.40 44.59
C THR A 175 -19.93 -16.50 43.69
N GLU A 176 -19.28 -17.65 43.75
CA GLU A 176 -18.13 -18.00 42.90
C GLU A 176 -18.50 -19.12 41.92
N VAL A 177 -17.92 -19.10 40.72
CA VAL A 177 -18.10 -20.14 39.70
C VAL A 177 -16.76 -20.53 39.07
N GLY A 178 -16.64 -21.81 38.70
CA GLY A 178 -15.49 -22.35 37.99
C GLY A 178 -15.79 -22.46 36.49
N HIS A 179 -14.89 -21.97 35.65
CA HIS A 179 -15.00 -22.02 34.19
C HIS A 179 -13.66 -22.35 33.54
N LYS A 180 -13.67 -22.88 32.33
CA LYS A 180 -12.48 -23.02 31.49
C LYS A 180 -12.22 -21.75 30.67
N PHE A 181 -10.96 -21.43 30.37
CA PHE A 181 -10.59 -20.26 29.55
C PHE A 181 -11.31 -20.24 28.20
N SER A 182 -11.47 -21.41 27.57
CA SER A 182 -12.28 -21.62 26.36
C SER A 182 -13.75 -21.18 26.45
N THR A 183 -14.27 -20.90 27.65
CA THR A 183 -15.66 -20.46 27.88
C THR A 183 -15.78 -18.98 28.30
N LEU A 184 -14.69 -18.22 28.27
CA LEU A 184 -14.61 -16.86 28.82
C LEU A 184 -14.23 -15.81 27.76
N THR A 185 -14.99 -14.72 27.68
CA THR A 185 -14.60 -13.50 26.95
C THR A 185 -14.12 -12.44 27.95
N LYS A 186 -12.92 -11.87 27.76
CA LYS A 186 -12.43 -10.73 28.57
C LYS A 186 -13.32 -9.51 28.36
N ILE A 187 -13.56 -8.73 29.41
CA ILE A 187 -14.35 -7.48 29.36
C ILE A 187 -13.65 -6.36 30.14
N ASN A 188 -14.05 -5.12 29.88
CA ASN A 188 -13.57 -3.96 30.62
C ASN A 188 -13.96 -4.03 32.12
N PRO A 189 -13.19 -3.38 33.02
CA PRO A 189 -13.51 -3.35 34.43
C PRO A 189 -14.89 -2.72 34.69
N ILE A 190 -15.76 -3.47 35.37
CA ILE A 190 -17.11 -3.02 35.73
C ILE A 190 -16.98 -1.86 36.72
N ARG A 191 -17.29 -0.63 36.28
CA ARG A 191 -17.10 0.59 37.08
C ARG A 191 -18.41 1.22 37.57
N ASP A 192 -19.54 0.97 36.90
CA ASP A 192 -20.77 1.70 37.17
C ASP A 192 -22.05 0.86 37.14
N LEU A 193 -23.12 1.40 37.74
CA LEU A 193 -24.46 0.80 37.72
C LEU A 193 -25.08 0.79 36.31
N ASN A 194 -24.67 1.71 35.44
CA ASN A 194 -25.22 1.87 34.09
C ASN A 194 -24.80 0.76 33.11
N ASP A 195 -23.67 0.07 33.34
CA ASP A 195 -23.17 -1.07 32.53
C ASP A 195 -24.14 -2.27 32.49
N PHE A 196 -25.12 -2.32 33.40
CA PHE A 196 -26.08 -3.41 33.54
C PHE A 196 -27.36 -3.24 32.70
N ASN A 197 -27.72 -2.02 32.30
CA ASN A 197 -28.94 -1.75 31.49
C ASN A 197 -28.62 -1.37 30.03
N SER A 198 -27.35 -1.22 29.70
CA SER A 198 -26.90 -0.77 28.38
C SER A 198 -26.87 -1.90 27.34
N LYS A 199 -28.01 -2.18 26.69
CA LYS A 199 -28.04 -2.86 25.36
C LYS A 199 -27.12 -2.18 24.33
N LYS A 200 -26.74 -0.92 24.57
CA LYS A 200 -25.81 -0.12 23.75
C LYS A 200 -24.34 -0.55 23.86
N LEU A 201 -23.88 -1.18 24.96
CA LEU A 201 -22.47 -1.53 25.12
C LEU A 201 -22.07 -2.86 24.46
N GLU A 202 -23.01 -3.77 24.21
CA GLU A 202 -22.71 -5.02 23.45
C GLU A 202 -22.39 -4.74 21.97
N GLN A 203 -22.57 -3.50 21.49
CA GLN A 203 -22.07 -3.04 20.18
C GLN A 203 -20.72 -2.31 20.24
N GLN A 204 -20.17 -2.01 21.43
CA GLN A 204 -18.89 -1.27 21.59
C GLN A 204 -17.74 -2.09 22.17
N THR A 205 -17.97 -3.34 22.58
CA THR A 205 -16.90 -4.31 22.90
C THR A 205 -16.79 -5.44 21.87
N LEU A 206 -17.41 -5.28 20.70
CA LEU A 206 -17.36 -6.19 19.55
C LEU A 206 -16.86 -5.50 18.26
N SER A 207 -16.42 -4.24 18.36
CA SER A 207 -15.98 -3.43 17.21
C SER A 207 -14.50 -3.60 16.82
N THR A 208 -13.85 -4.69 17.25
CA THR A 208 -12.43 -4.97 16.97
C THR A 208 -12.23 -6.11 15.95
N ILE A 209 -13.15 -6.25 15.00
CA ILE A 209 -12.91 -6.83 13.67
C ILE A 209 -13.55 -5.86 12.66
N ASN A 210 -12.74 -5.17 11.87
CA ASN A 210 -13.21 -4.09 10.99
C ASN A 210 -13.60 -4.59 9.59
N GLU A 211 -14.23 -5.77 9.50
CA GLU A 211 -14.63 -6.42 8.24
C GLU A 211 -16.14 -6.35 7.96
N GLU A 212 -17.01 -6.36 8.98
CA GLU A 212 -18.47 -6.47 8.74
C GLU A 212 -19.16 -5.17 8.27
N LYS A 213 -18.41 -4.06 8.12
CA LYS A 213 -18.85 -2.90 7.34
C LYS A 213 -18.52 -2.98 5.84
N ALA A 214 -17.65 -3.91 5.42
CA ALA A 214 -17.27 -4.09 4.02
C ALA A 214 -18.11 -5.16 3.27
N MET A 215 -19.19 -5.66 3.88
CA MET A 215 -20.05 -6.72 3.32
C MET A 215 -21.56 -6.36 3.29
N LYS A 216 -21.92 -5.08 3.43
CA LYS A 216 -23.33 -4.63 3.29
C LYS A 216 -23.69 -4.06 1.93
N ASP A 217 -22.72 -3.58 1.17
CA ASP A 217 -22.92 -3.08 -0.19
C ASP A 217 -22.63 -4.21 -1.18
N LYS A 218 -23.51 -5.22 -1.22
CA LYS A 218 -23.52 -6.19 -2.31
C LYS A 218 -24.36 -5.62 -3.45
N GLU A 219 -23.73 -5.32 -4.58
CA GLU A 219 -24.40 -5.52 -5.86
C GLU A 219 -24.59 -7.05 -6.02
N ASP A 220 -25.83 -7.52 -6.05
CA ASP A 220 -26.14 -8.90 -6.40
C ASP A 220 -26.01 -9.07 -7.93
N ARG A 221 -25.33 -10.14 -8.37
CA ARG A 221 -24.87 -10.28 -9.76
C ARG A 221 -25.01 -11.70 -10.26
N HIS A 222 -25.80 -11.86 -11.33
CA HIS A 222 -25.97 -13.14 -12.03
C HIS A 222 -24.87 -13.35 -13.07
N ILE A 223 -24.34 -14.57 -13.20
CA ILE A 223 -23.39 -14.96 -14.25
C ILE A 223 -24.17 -15.24 -15.54
N LEU A 224 -24.11 -14.32 -16.51
CA LEU A 224 -24.67 -14.51 -17.85
C LEU A 224 -23.77 -15.39 -18.70
N ASN A 225 -22.47 -15.09 -18.74
CA ASN A 225 -21.53 -15.73 -19.65
C ASN A 225 -20.15 -15.93 -19.03
N VAL A 226 -19.45 -16.98 -19.47
CA VAL A 226 -18.05 -17.26 -19.13
C VAL A 226 -17.33 -17.71 -20.41
N ASN A 227 -16.63 -16.79 -21.06
CA ASN A 227 -15.77 -17.07 -22.21
C ASN A 227 -14.32 -17.24 -21.74
N GLU A 228 -13.64 -18.28 -22.22
CA GLU A 228 -12.27 -18.64 -21.85
C GLU A 228 -11.43 -18.73 -23.12
N THR A 229 -10.28 -18.03 -23.13
CA THR A 229 -9.20 -18.18 -24.12
C THR A 229 -7.93 -18.60 -23.40
N ASP A 230 -6.91 -19.05 -24.13
CA ASP A 230 -5.69 -19.61 -23.53
C ASP A 230 -5.04 -18.68 -22.47
N ASP A 231 -5.10 -17.37 -22.71
CA ASP A 231 -4.54 -16.31 -21.87
C ASP A 231 -5.56 -15.54 -21.01
N SER A 232 -6.89 -15.69 -21.20
CA SER A 232 -7.89 -14.84 -20.51
C SER A 232 -9.23 -15.52 -20.18
N VAL A 233 -9.91 -15.00 -19.15
CA VAL A 233 -11.27 -15.43 -18.77
C VAL A 233 -12.16 -14.20 -18.63
N ILE A 234 -13.18 -14.09 -19.48
CA ILE A 234 -14.17 -13.02 -19.45
C ILE A 234 -15.45 -13.56 -18.79
N ILE A 235 -15.90 -12.90 -17.73
CA ILE A 235 -17.16 -13.22 -17.03
C ILE A 235 -18.10 -12.03 -17.20
N GLU A 236 -19.21 -12.23 -17.88
CA GLU A 236 -20.23 -11.19 -18.09
C GLU A 236 -21.33 -11.36 -17.03
N PHE A 237 -21.64 -10.29 -16.29
CA PHE A 237 -22.64 -10.28 -15.21
C PHE A 237 -23.86 -9.44 -15.57
N ALA A 238 -25.05 -9.87 -15.17
CA ALA A 238 -26.24 -9.02 -15.21
C ALA A 238 -26.16 -7.93 -14.13
N LYS A 239 -26.59 -6.71 -14.46
CA LYS A 239 -26.71 -5.59 -13.51
C LYS A 239 -28.17 -5.25 -13.28
N HIS A 240 -28.59 -5.24 -12.02
CA HIS A 240 -29.97 -4.89 -11.66
C HIS A 240 -30.23 -3.38 -11.83
N HIS A 241 -31.39 -3.04 -12.37
CA HIS A 241 -31.96 -1.70 -12.23
C HIS A 241 -32.75 -1.63 -10.91
N GLU A 242 -32.66 -0.50 -10.21
CA GLU A 242 -33.68 -0.03 -9.27
C GLU A 242 -34.42 1.12 -9.95
N ASP A 243 -35.74 0.99 -10.12
CA ASP A 243 -36.56 2.09 -10.62
C ASP A 243 -36.72 3.17 -9.55
N LYS A 244 -36.50 4.43 -9.94
CA LYS A 244 -36.84 5.61 -9.14
C LYS A 244 -37.77 6.50 -9.93
N GLU A 245 -38.98 6.67 -9.41
CA GLU A 245 -40.00 7.56 -9.94
C GLU A 245 -39.53 9.02 -9.81
N GLU A 246 -39.14 9.64 -10.92
CA GLU A 246 -39.05 11.11 -11.00
C GLU A 246 -40.39 11.69 -11.46
N MET A 247 -40.86 12.74 -10.78
CA MET A 247 -42.14 13.37 -11.07
C MET A 247 -42.06 14.26 -12.33
N GLU A 248 -43.13 14.24 -13.13
CA GLU A 248 -43.28 15.10 -14.31
C GLU A 248 -43.19 16.59 -13.98
N MET A 249 -42.52 17.36 -14.84
CA MET A 249 -42.96 18.70 -15.23
C MET A 249 -42.75 18.91 -16.74
N THR A 250 -43.57 19.76 -17.34
CA THR A 250 -43.94 19.69 -18.76
C THR A 250 -43.17 20.64 -19.69
N GLU A 251 -42.81 20.10 -20.86
CA GLU A 251 -42.88 20.70 -22.21
C GLU A 251 -43.14 22.22 -22.36
N SER A 252 -42.19 22.92 -23.02
CA SER A 252 -42.49 23.97 -24.01
C SER A 252 -41.26 24.37 -24.85
N ASP A 253 -41.50 24.73 -26.11
CA ASP A 253 -40.69 25.56 -27.03
C ASP A 253 -39.36 25.03 -27.63
N ARG A 254 -39.51 24.46 -28.84
CA ARG A 254 -38.57 24.50 -30.01
C ARG A 254 -38.61 25.92 -30.66
N PRO A 255 -38.14 26.23 -31.91
CA PRO A 255 -37.41 25.49 -32.98
C PRO A 255 -36.14 26.23 -33.50
N TYR A 256 -35.34 25.74 -34.47
CA TYR A 256 -35.61 25.69 -35.94
C TYR A 256 -34.52 24.94 -36.75
N HIS A 257 -34.96 24.20 -37.80
CA HIS A 257 -34.37 23.88 -39.13
C HIS A 257 -32.86 23.64 -39.38
N ASP A 258 -32.40 22.80 -40.33
CA ASP A 258 -33.07 21.79 -41.20
C ASP A 258 -32.03 20.85 -41.90
N GLU A 259 -32.55 19.73 -42.44
CA GLU A 259 -32.29 19.04 -43.74
C GLU A 259 -30.90 19.17 -44.44
N ASP A 260 -30.31 18.13 -45.04
CA ASP A 260 -30.87 17.26 -46.11
C ASP A 260 -30.35 15.79 -46.12
N GLU A 261 -30.91 14.97 -47.03
CA GLU A 261 -30.64 13.52 -47.22
C GLU A 261 -29.22 13.21 -47.82
N ASP A 262 -28.72 11.97 -47.91
CA ASP A 262 -29.16 10.89 -48.83
C ASP A 262 -28.70 9.46 -48.42
N LYS A 263 -29.12 8.41 -49.14
CA LYS A 263 -29.27 7.02 -48.63
C LYS A 263 -28.39 5.90 -49.24
N ASP A 264 -28.45 4.75 -48.56
CA ASP A 264 -28.28 3.35 -49.00
C ASP A 264 -26.92 2.82 -49.49
N ARG A 265 -26.29 1.95 -48.68
CA ARG A 265 -26.31 0.47 -48.91
C ARG A 265 -25.65 -0.36 -47.79
N GLU A 266 -26.34 -1.40 -47.35
CA GLU A 266 -25.80 -2.58 -46.65
C GLU A 266 -25.07 -3.51 -47.66
N GLN A 267 -24.30 -4.57 -47.36
CA GLN A 267 -23.97 -5.43 -46.19
C GLN A 267 -22.41 -5.60 -46.14
N GLU A 268 -21.72 -6.24 -45.19
CA GLU A 268 -22.07 -7.30 -44.22
C GLU A 268 -21.19 -7.23 -42.93
N LYS A 269 -21.35 -8.21 -42.03
CA LYS A 269 -20.71 -8.44 -40.71
C LYS A 269 -19.16 -8.39 -40.76
N GLU A 270 -18.41 -8.20 -39.66
CA GLU A 270 -18.53 -8.88 -38.35
C GLU A 270 -17.77 -8.17 -37.21
N ASP A 271 -18.07 -8.51 -35.95
CA ASP A 271 -17.62 -7.77 -34.76
C ASP A 271 -16.11 -7.86 -34.46
N ARG A 272 -15.51 -6.70 -34.12
CA ARG A 272 -14.26 -6.64 -33.33
C ARG A 272 -14.43 -5.66 -32.16
N LYS A 273 -14.86 -6.19 -31.01
CA LYS A 273 -14.92 -5.45 -29.74
C LYS A 273 -13.54 -4.84 -29.41
N VAL A 274 -13.52 -3.55 -29.09
CA VAL A 274 -12.31 -2.83 -28.69
C VAL A 274 -11.89 -3.27 -27.29
N LEU A 275 -10.63 -3.65 -27.10
CA LEU A 275 -10.01 -3.78 -25.79
C LEU A 275 -9.47 -2.41 -25.34
N GLU A 276 -10.03 -1.88 -24.25
CA GLU A 276 -9.50 -0.69 -23.60
C GLU A 276 -8.20 -1.02 -22.84
N MET A 277 -7.08 -0.48 -23.31
CA MET A 277 -5.81 -0.45 -22.56
C MET A 277 -5.11 0.92 -22.74
N PRO A 278 -4.43 1.45 -21.70
CA PRO A 278 -3.86 2.80 -21.70
C PRO A 278 -2.52 2.94 -22.44
N MET A 279 -2.22 4.15 -22.93
CA MET A 279 -1.28 4.41 -24.03
C MET A 279 0.20 4.74 -23.65
N LYS A 280 1.27 3.91 -23.91
CA LYS A 280 2.75 4.25 -23.68
C LYS A 280 3.90 3.58 -24.59
N PHE A 281 4.99 4.26 -25.09
CA PHE A 281 6.30 3.88 -25.83
C PHE A 281 7.14 5.11 -26.44
N ARG A 282 8.34 5.05 -27.13
CA ARG A 282 8.90 6.08 -28.15
C ARG A 282 10.28 5.90 -28.94
N THR A 283 10.58 6.62 -30.08
CA THR A 283 11.90 6.87 -30.87
C THR A 283 11.74 7.46 -32.33
N ILE A 284 12.46 8.28 -33.15
CA ILE A 284 13.78 8.96 -33.38
C ILE A 284 13.62 10.15 -34.38
N ASP A 285 14.50 11.08 -34.81
CA ASP A 285 15.64 11.97 -34.41
C ASP A 285 15.87 12.81 -35.67
N LEU A 286 15.99 14.14 -35.53
CA LEU A 286 16.04 15.09 -36.64
C LEU A 286 17.03 16.23 -36.34
N SER A 287 17.85 16.59 -37.34
CA SER A 287 19.07 17.38 -37.13
C SER A 287 18.82 18.84 -36.69
N LYS A 288 19.68 19.31 -35.76
CA LYS A 288 19.51 20.54 -34.95
C LYS A 288 19.29 21.86 -35.69
N ALA A 289 19.55 21.96 -36.99
CA ALA A 289 19.39 23.20 -37.75
C ALA A 289 17.99 23.39 -38.39
N ARG A 290 17.11 22.38 -38.29
CA ARG A 290 15.71 22.42 -38.79
C ARG A 290 14.75 21.60 -37.91
N SER A 291 15.08 21.42 -36.63
CA SER A 291 14.28 20.65 -35.68
C SER A 291 13.14 21.46 -35.02
N ILE A 292 13.21 22.80 -35.07
CA ILE A 292 12.21 23.72 -34.51
C ILE A 292 11.95 24.84 -35.52
N ASP A 293 10.68 25.19 -35.72
CA ASP A 293 10.19 26.33 -36.50
C ASP A 293 9.33 27.18 -35.55
N GLU A 294 9.92 28.26 -35.03
CA GLU A 294 9.29 29.11 -34.00
C GLU A 294 8.06 29.87 -34.52
N GLU A 295 8.08 30.29 -35.79
CA GLU A 295 6.96 31.01 -36.41
C GLU A 295 5.71 30.12 -36.52
N LYS A 296 5.87 28.85 -36.90
CA LYS A 296 4.79 27.87 -37.00
C LYS A 296 4.53 27.11 -35.70
N ARG A 297 5.43 27.24 -34.71
CA ARG A 297 5.48 26.45 -33.47
C ARG A 297 5.54 24.95 -33.72
N THR A 298 6.19 24.54 -34.80
CA THR A 298 6.34 23.13 -35.17
C THR A 298 7.70 22.58 -34.78
N VAL A 299 7.71 21.39 -34.18
CA VAL A 299 8.90 20.70 -33.70
C VAL A 299 8.98 19.31 -34.33
N ARG A 300 10.18 18.95 -34.76
CA ARG A 300 10.54 17.68 -35.38
C ARG A 300 11.14 16.73 -34.33
N ILE A 301 10.54 15.55 -34.24
CA ILE A 301 10.62 14.65 -33.08
C ILE A 301 10.71 13.17 -33.48
N GLY A 302 11.06 12.31 -32.52
CA GLY A 302 10.84 10.85 -32.59
C GLY A 302 9.47 10.36 -32.11
N VAL A 303 9.09 9.11 -32.44
CA VAL A 303 7.82 8.43 -32.06
C VAL A 303 7.80 6.92 -31.68
N SER A 304 8.59 5.95 -32.19
CA SER A 304 8.74 4.52 -31.75
C SER A 304 10.07 3.83 -32.18
N SER A 305 10.51 2.75 -31.50
CA SER A 305 11.88 2.14 -31.48
C SER A 305 11.98 0.63 -31.66
N GLU A 306 13.13 0.10 -32.09
CA GLU A 306 13.56 -1.29 -31.79
C GLU A 306 14.52 -1.42 -30.57
N THR A 307 14.72 -0.38 -29.76
CA THR A 307 15.49 -0.53 -28.49
C THR A 307 14.65 -1.31 -27.47
N PRO A 308 15.18 -2.37 -26.82
CA PRO A 308 14.44 -3.11 -25.80
C PRO A 308 14.08 -2.24 -24.59
N VAL A 309 12.85 -2.42 -24.08
CA VAL A 309 12.33 -1.77 -22.87
C VAL A 309 11.84 -2.85 -21.91
N GLU A 310 12.28 -2.77 -20.65
CA GLU A 310 11.94 -3.74 -19.61
C GLU A 310 10.46 -3.64 -19.17
N ARG A 311 9.77 -4.79 -19.15
CA ARG A 311 8.36 -4.94 -18.73
C ARG A 311 8.23 -6.09 -17.73
N SER A 312 7.10 -6.14 -17.02
CA SER A 312 6.76 -7.22 -16.08
C SER A 312 6.67 -8.62 -16.69
N PHE A 313 6.68 -8.74 -18.03
CA PHE A 313 6.69 -10.01 -18.76
C PHE A 313 8.04 -10.32 -19.46
N GLY A 314 9.02 -9.41 -19.44
CA GLY A 314 10.30 -9.55 -20.11
C GLY A 314 10.71 -8.28 -20.88
N MET A 315 11.68 -8.40 -21.79
CA MET A 315 12.12 -7.29 -22.64
C MET A 315 11.21 -7.12 -23.86
N GLU A 316 10.50 -6.00 -23.95
CA GLU A 316 9.65 -5.63 -25.08
C GLU A 316 10.45 -4.90 -26.16
N VAL A 317 10.26 -5.27 -27.43
CA VAL A 317 10.84 -4.61 -28.62
C VAL A 317 9.71 -4.26 -29.56
N LEU A 318 9.58 -3.00 -29.97
CA LEU A 318 8.49 -2.60 -30.88
C LEU A 318 8.91 -2.80 -32.34
N GLY A 319 8.07 -3.49 -33.09
CA GLY A 319 8.28 -3.77 -34.51
C GLY A 319 8.30 -2.51 -35.37
N HIS A 320 9.13 -2.51 -36.41
CA HIS A 320 9.38 -1.36 -37.28
C HIS A 320 9.35 -1.70 -38.78
N SER A 321 8.82 -2.87 -39.12
CA SER A 321 8.40 -3.27 -40.46
C SER A 321 7.02 -2.70 -40.78
N GLU A 322 6.62 -2.67 -42.05
CA GLU A 322 5.38 -2.01 -42.49
C GLU A 322 4.09 -2.69 -41.98
N ASP A 323 4.18 -4.00 -41.76
CA ASP A 323 3.16 -4.89 -41.23
C ASP A 323 3.10 -4.92 -39.69
N GLU A 324 4.09 -4.34 -39.00
CA GLU A 324 4.17 -4.34 -37.53
C GLU A 324 3.57 -3.08 -36.88
N ILE A 325 3.18 -2.06 -37.65
CA ILE A 325 2.74 -0.75 -37.13
C ILE A 325 1.52 -0.18 -37.87
N ASN A 326 0.39 -0.03 -37.17
CA ASN A 326 -0.78 0.65 -37.74
C ASN A 326 -0.70 2.18 -37.55
N MET A 327 -0.16 2.88 -38.55
CA MET A 327 -0.02 4.35 -38.50
C MET A 327 -1.31 5.16 -38.71
N GLU A 328 -2.47 4.54 -38.99
CA GLU A 328 -3.70 5.21 -39.44
C GLU A 328 -4.11 6.39 -38.54
N PHE A 329 -4.22 6.16 -37.23
CA PHE A 329 -4.61 7.21 -36.28
C PHE A 329 -3.60 8.37 -36.22
N MET A 330 -2.30 8.10 -36.38
CA MET A 330 -1.29 9.17 -36.42
C MET A 330 -1.28 9.97 -37.72
N GLN A 331 -1.72 9.37 -38.82
CA GLN A 331 -1.82 10.04 -40.12
C GLN A 331 -3.10 10.88 -40.27
N SER A 332 -4.07 10.72 -39.36
CA SER A 332 -5.31 11.51 -39.27
C SER A 332 -5.11 13.04 -39.12
N LYS A 333 -3.95 13.46 -38.59
CA LYS A 333 -3.63 14.83 -38.16
C LYS A 333 -4.49 15.38 -37.00
N THR A 334 -5.26 14.53 -36.32
CA THR A 334 -5.98 14.88 -35.08
C THR A 334 -5.36 14.27 -33.83
N ALA A 335 -4.37 13.38 -33.98
CA ALA A 335 -3.63 12.80 -32.85
C ALA A 335 -3.03 13.89 -31.94
N PRO A 336 -3.15 13.78 -30.61
CA PRO A 336 -2.78 14.86 -29.69
C PRO A 336 -1.29 14.86 -29.35
N LEU A 337 -0.74 16.06 -29.09
CA LEU A 337 0.49 16.23 -28.30
C LEU A 337 0.10 16.59 -26.85
N LEU A 338 0.49 15.76 -25.89
CA LEU A 338 0.21 15.82 -24.46
C LEU A 338 1.45 16.18 -23.63
N LEU A 339 1.25 16.35 -22.32
CA LEU A 339 2.29 16.50 -21.31
C LEU A 339 2.22 15.33 -20.31
N ASP A 340 3.33 14.62 -20.12
CA ASP A 340 3.51 13.55 -19.11
C ASP A 340 2.42 12.44 -19.13
N HIS A 341 1.88 12.13 -20.32
CA HIS A 341 0.77 11.18 -20.58
C HIS A 341 -0.58 11.54 -19.93
N ASP A 342 -0.75 12.77 -19.46
CA ASP A 342 -2.04 13.22 -18.95
C ASP A 342 -2.96 13.60 -20.13
N MET A 343 -3.98 12.77 -20.37
CA MET A 343 -4.98 12.97 -21.43
C MET A 343 -5.77 14.28 -21.26
N LYS A 344 -5.72 14.93 -20.09
CA LYS A 344 -6.31 16.26 -19.84
C LYS A 344 -5.36 17.42 -20.17
N LYS A 345 -4.07 17.16 -20.39
CA LYS A 345 -3.03 18.17 -20.67
C LYS A 345 -2.57 18.15 -22.13
N GLN A 346 -3.48 18.38 -23.07
CA GLN A 346 -3.12 18.56 -24.48
C GLN A 346 -2.40 19.91 -24.68
N ILE A 347 -1.14 19.84 -25.11
CA ILE A 347 -0.27 20.98 -25.43
C ILE A 347 -0.09 21.21 -26.94
N GLY A 348 -0.61 20.32 -27.80
CA GLY A 348 -0.51 20.47 -29.26
C GLY A 348 -1.17 19.34 -30.06
N VAL A 349 -0.73 19.16 -31.31
CA VAL A 349 -1.24 18.15 -32.26
C VAL A 349 -0.12 17.60 -33.14
N VAL A 350 -0.27 16.37 -33.65
CA VAL A 350 0.62 15.77 -34.65
C VAL A 350 0.18 16.19 -36.06
N GLU A 351 1.09 16.71 -36.86
CA GLU A 351 0.80 17.16 -38.24
C GLU A 351 1.32 16.19 -39.32
N GLU A 352 2.38 15.44 -38.99
CA GLU A 352 2.99 14.42 -39.85
C GLU A 352 3.61 13.33 -38.98
N PHE A 353 3.41 12.05 -39.35
CA PHE A 353 4.03 10.88 -38.74
C PHE A 353 4.52 9.94 -39.85
N LYS A 354 5.72 9.36 -39.70
CA LYS A 354 6.37 8.52 -40.72
C LYS A 354 7.11 7.35 -40.09
N LEU A 355 7.00 6.18 -40.70
CA LEU A 355 7.92 5.05 -40.50
C LEU A 355 9.20 5.24 -41.33
N ASP A 356 10.33 4.81 -40.77
CA ASP A 356 11.64 4.73 -41.40
C ASP A 356 12.23 3.36 -41.04
N GLN A 357 11.87 2.37 -41.87
CA GLN A 357 12.23 0.96 -41.71
C GLN A 357 13.76 0.76 -41.74
N THR A 358 14.47 1.53 -42.58
CA THR A 358 15.94 1.46 -42.75
C THR A 358 16.68 1.73 -41.44
N ALA A 359 16.20 2.70 -40.66
CA ALA A 359 16.77 3.04 -39.37
C ALA A 359 15.90 2.57 -38.18
N LYS A 360 14.99 1.62 -38.43
CA LYS A 360 14.15 0.88 -37.45
C LYS A 360 13.45 1.80 -36.45
N ARG A 361 12.68 2.74 -37.00
CA ARG A 361 12.17 3.90 -36.26
C ARG A 361 10.92 4.53 -36.84
N THR A 362 10.24 5.37 -36.08
CA THR A 362 9.33 6.38 -36.65
C THR A 362 9.82 7.80 -36.37
N THR A 363 9.25 8.79 -37.06
CA THR A 363 9.55 10.22 -36.91
C THR A 363 8.25 11.03 -37.01
N ALA A 364 8.17 12.22 -36.43
CA ALA A 364 7.00 13.08 -36.56
C ALA A 364 7.31 14.59 -36.57
N VAL A 365 6.30 15.37 -36.96
CA VAL A 365 6.21 16.83 -36.82
C VAL A 365 4.99 17.13 -35.95
N VAL A 366 5.18 17.87 -34.87
CA VAL A 366 4.10 18.28 -33.94
C VAL A 366 4.04 19.79 -33.82
N ARG A 367 2.82 20.35 -33.72
CA ARG A 367 2.60 21.79 -33.52
C ARG A 367 2.10 22.07 -32.10
N PHE A 368 2.76 22.99 -31.42
CA PHE A 368 2.38 23.44 -30.08
C PHE A 368 1.23 24.45 -30.13
N GLY A 369 0.27 24.30 -29.21
CA GLY A 369 -0.84 25.21 -29.00
C GLY A 369 -0.40 26.58 -28.48
N LYS A 370 -1.36 27.49 -28.31
CA LYS A 370 -1.16 28.85 -27.78
C LYS A 370 -1.76 29.06 -26.37
N SER A 371 -2.12 27.96 -25.68
CA SER A 371 -2.49 28.00 -24.26
C SER A 371 -1.26 28.26 -23.38
N ALA A 372 -1.45 28.74 -22.15
CA ALA A 372 -0.34 29.06 -21.25
C ALA A 372 0.59 27.85 -21.01
N LEU A 373 0.02 26.67 -20.76
CA LEU A 373 0.78 25.42 -20.59
C LEU A 373 1.55 25.01 -21.86
N ALA A 374 0.94 25.18 -23.05
CA ALA A 374 1.61 24.89 -24.31
C ALA A 374 2.73 25.91 -24.63
N GLU A 375 2.59 27.16 -24.17
CA GLU A 375 3.60 28.21 -24.32
C GLU A 375 4.80 27.99 -23.39
N GLU A 376 4.56 27.60 -22.15
CA GLU A 376 5.58 27.19 -21.17
C GLU A 376 6.40 26.01 -21.70
N VAL A 377 5.75 24.90 -22.06
CA VAL A 377 6.44 23.70 -22.56
C VAL A 377 7.09 23.93 -23.94
N PHE A 378 6.55 24.84 -24.76
CA PHE A 378 7.21 25.20 -26.04
C PHE A 378 8.51 25.96 -25.81
N ARG A 379 8.57 26.88 -24.83
CA ARG A 379 9.81 27.59 -24.46
C ARG A 379 10.86 26.63 -23.92
N ASP A 380 10.48 25.71 -23.03
CA ASP A 380 11.36 24.64 -22.55
C ASP A 380 11.94 23.78 -23.69
N VAL A 381 11.22 23.63 -24.81
CA VAL A 381 11.69 22.88 -25.98
C VAL A 381 12.61 23.73 -26.88
N VAL A 382 12.35 25.04 -27.00
CA VAL A 382 13.24 26.00 -27.68
C VAL A 382 14.57 26.16 -26.93
N ASP A 383 14.52 26.32 -25.61
CA ASP A 383 15.68 26.47 -24.72
C ASP A 383 16.47 25.17 -24.51
N GLY A 384 15.99 24.04 -25.05
CA GLY A 384 16.70 22.76 -25.01
C GLY A 384 16.57 21.98 -23.70
N ILE A 385 15.58 22.31 -22.88
CA ILE A 385 15.30 21.70 -21.57
C ILE A 385 14.43 20.45 -21.73
N ARG A 386 13.18 20.57 -22.21
CA ARG A 386 12.23 19.44 -22.35
C ARG A 386 12.41 18.66 -23.66
N MET A 387 13.65 18.26 -23.93
CA MET A 387 14.02 17.42 -25.09
C MET A 387 13.67 15.93 -24.89
N ASN A 388 13.10 15.58 -23.73
CA ASN A 388 12.61 14.25 -23.40
C ASN A 388 11.13 14.08 -23.80
N ILE A 389 10.85 12.89 -24.31
CA ILE A 389 9.94 12.69 -25.43
C ILE A 389 9.46 11.24 -25.25
N SER A 390 8.20 11.06 -24.82
CA SER A 390 7.52 9.74 -24.65
C SER A 390 6.13 9.78 -25.32
N VAL A 391 5.49 8.65 -25.57
CA VAL A 391 4.26 8.36 -26.37
C VAL A 391 3.68 7.08 -25.68
N GLY A 392 2.74 6.21 -26.13
CA GLY A 392 1.39 6.45 -26.62
C GLY A 392 0.65 5.28 -27.34
N TYR A 393 0.73 3.96 -27.00
CA TYR A 393 0.22 2.82 -27.87
C TYR A 393 -1.11 2.13 -27.50
N ARG A 394 -1.50 1.17 -28.35
CA ARG A 394 -1.93 -0.19 -27.95
C ARG A 394 -1.00 -1.24 -28.59
N VAL A 395 -0.77 -2.40 -27.95
CA VAL A 395 -0.15 -3.59 -28.59
C VAL A 395 -1.25 -4.41 -29.28
N ASP A 396 -1.03 -4.81 -30.52
CA ASP A 396 -2.00 -5.54 -31.34
C ASP A 396 -1.59 -7.01 -31.58
N LYS A 397 -0.28 -7.32 -31.49
CA LYS A 397 0.27 -8.68 -31.50
C LYS A 397 1.57 -8.73 -30.70
N LEU A 398 1.88 -9.86 -30.08
CA LEU A 398 3.15 -10.10 -29.39
C LEU A 398 3.74 -11.45 -29.84
N GLU A 399 5.01 -11.45 -30.25
CA GLU A 399 5.75 -12.65 -30.67
C GLU A 399 7.01 -12.83 -29.82
N ARG A 400 7.35 -14.07 -29.46
CA ARG A 400 8.52 -14.39 -28.63
C ARG A 400 9.74 -14.68 -29.49
N GLU A 401 10.75 -13.80 -29.42
CA GLU A 401 12.09 -14.05 -29.96
C GLU A 401 13.03 -14.51 -28.84
N ASN A 402 13.48 -15.77 -28.87
CA ASN A 402 14.60 -16.22 -28.03
C ASN A 402 15.91 -15.93 -28.77
N LYS A 403 16.85 -15.22 -28.13
CA LYS A 403 18.07 -14.76 -28.78
C LYS A 403 19.21 -14.60 -27.78
N ASP A 404 20.30 -15.34 -28.01
CA ASP A 404 21.50 -15.32 -27.17
C ASP A 404 21.20 -15.54 -25.67
N ASP A 405 20.45 -16.62 -25.38
CA ASP A 405 19.83 -17.04 -24.09
C ASP A 405 18.77 -16.09 -23.48
N ASP A 406 18.71 -14.82 -23.90
CA ASP A 406 17.64 -13.89 -23.51
C ASP A 406 16.28 -14.21 -24.20
N THR A 407 15.18 -13.86 -23.53
CA THR A 407 13.82 -13.88 -24.11
C THR A 407 13.32 -12.46 -24.36
N TYR A 408 13.15 -12.11 -25.62
CA TYR A 408 12.57 -10.85 -26.10
C TYR A 408 11.13 -11.07 -26.60
N TYR A 409 10.33 -10.02 -26.54
CA TYR A 409 8.97 -9.99 -27.07
C TYR A 409 8.84 -8.89 -28.12
N ARG A 410 8.76 -9.28 -29.39
CA ARG A 410 8.52 -8.40 -30.54
C ARG A 410 7.03 -8.06 -30.60
N ALA A 411 6.70 -6.80 -30.41
CA ALA A 411 5.33 -6.30 -30.40
C ALA A 411 4.97 -5.64 -31.74
N SER A 412 3.85 -6.01 -32.34
CA SER A 412 3.15 -5.23 -33.37
C SER A 412 2.14 -4.31 -32.70
N TRP A 413 2.00 -3.05 -33.13
CA TRP A 413 1.45 -2.01 -32.27
C TRP A 413 0.85 -0.78 -33.01
N THR A 414 -0.08 -0.08 -32.36
CA THR A 414 -0.82 1.08 -32.90
C THR A 414 -0.54 2.35 -32.08
N PRO A 415 0.02 3.45 -32.64
CA PRO A 415 0.17 4.76 -32.00
C PRO A 415 -1.13 5.56 -31.82
N MET A 416 -1.34 6.15 -30.63
CA MET A 416 -2.57 6.81 -30.17
C MET A 416 -2.38 8.23 -29.54
N GLU A 417 -1.21 8.58 -29.00
CA GLU A 417 -0.88 9.96 -28.52
C GLU A 417 0.61 10.28 -28.65
N ILE A 418 1.02 11.53 -28.43
CA ILE A 418 2.42 11.94 -28.31
C ILE A 418 2.67 12.81 -27.06
N SER A 419 3.64 12.52 -26.18
CA SER A 419 3.86 13.25 -24.90
C SER A 419 5.25 13.91 -24.75
N SER A 420 5.31 15.20 -24.36
CA SER A 420 6.55 15.76 -23.76
C SER A 420 6.70 15.23 -22.34
N VAL A 421 7.86 14.71 -21.95
CA VAL A 421 8.07 14.12 -20.61
C VAL A 421 9.39 14.51 -19.97
N SER A 422 9.49 14.34 -18.65
CA SER A 422 10.76 14.48 -17.93
C SER A 422 11.72 13.30 -18.15
N VAL A 423 11.21 12.06 -18.19
CA VAL A 423 11.99 10.82 -18.44
C VAL A 423 11.21 9.90 -19.39
N PRO A 424 11.78 9.50 -20.54
CA PRO A 424 11.13 8.60 -21.49
C PRO A 424 11.42 7.12 -21.19
N ALA A 425 10.50 6.24 -21.60
CA ALA A 425 10.68 4.79 -21.46
C ALA A 425 11.82 4.26 -22.33
N ASP A 426 11.87 4.67 -23.59
CA ASP A 426 13.05 4.52 -24.43
C ASP A 426 14.01 5.71 -24.18
N GLN A 427 15.24 5.42 -23.78
CA GLN A 427 16.27 6.41 -23.46
C GLN A 427 17.40 6.48 -24.50
N SER A 428 17.24 5.82 -25.64
CA SER A 428 18.24 5.79 -26.69
C SER A 428 18.62 7.21 -27.15
N ARG A 429 19.84 7.38 -27.67
CA ARG A 429 20.33 8.60 -28.39
C ARG A 429 19.42 9.07 -29.54
N LEU A 430 18.45 8.24 -29.81
CA LEU A 430 17.69 8.04 -30.98
C LEU A 430 16.35 8.74 -30.70
N VAL A 431 15.64 8.49 -29.59
CA VAL A 431 14.48 9.32 -29.16
C VAL A 431 14.90 10.76 -28.90
N GLY A 432 14.08 11.74 -29.30
CA GLY A 432 14.13 13.08 -28.71
C GLY A 432 13.71 14.21 -29.67
N VAL A 433 14.00 15.43 -29.23
CA VAL A 433 14.21 16.59 -30.10
C VAL A 433 15.73 16.72 -30.33
N GLY A 434 16.18 16.80 -31.59
CA GLY A 434 17.54 17.26 -31.92
C GLY A 434 18.73 16.45 -31.36
N ARG A 435 18.69 15.11 -31.37
CA ARG A 435 19.69 14.22 -30.73
C ARG A 435 20.79 13.66 -31.64
N SER A 436 20.96 14.18 -32.85
CA SER A 436 22.09 13.83 -33.72
C SER A 436 23.44 14.33 -33.16
N LYS A 437 24.45 13.46 -33.04
CA LYS A 437 25.79 13.81 -32.51
C LYS A 437 26.79 14.16 -33.63
N ASP A 438 27.51 15.26 -33.48
CA ASP A 438 28.66 15.59 -34.33
C ASP A 438 29.82 14.60 -34.15
N LYS A 439 30.10 13.83 -35.21
CA LYS A 439 31.43 13.75 -35.84
C LYS A 439 31.40 12.90 -37.12
N GLN A 440 32.09 13.37 -38.16
CA GLN A 440 32.28 12.62 -39.39
C GLN A 440 33.32 11.52 -39.22
N THR A 441 33.02 10.34 -39.75
CA THR A 441 33.99 9.51 -40.48
C THR A 441 33.24 8.85 -41.63
N LEU A 442 33.60 9.24 -42.85
CA LEU A 442 33.17 8.54 -44.07
C LEU A 442 33.89 7.19 -44.14
N ASN A 443 33.18 6.15 -44.56
CA ASN A 443 33.77 5.02 -45.27
C ASN A 443 32.73 4.44 -46.23
N THR A 444 33.14 4.25 -47.48
CA THR A 444 32.25 3.90 -48.59
C THR A 444 32.42 2.43 -48.95
N THR A 445 31.33 1.67 -48.95
CA THR A 445 31.26 0.36 -49.61
C THR A 445 30.00 0.32 -50.47
N LYS A 446 30.16 -0.03 -51.75
CA LYS A 446 29.02 -0.30 -52.64
C LYS A 446 28.45 -1.69 -52.36
N VAL A 447 27.15 -1.85 -52.57
CA VAL A 447 26.52 -3.14 -52.86
C VAL A 447 25.78 -3.00 -54.19
N GLU A 448 25.94 -3.97 -55.07
CA GLU A 448 25.30 -3.99 -56.39
C GLU A 448 24.03 -4.85 -56.35
N ILE A 449 23.07 -4.54 -57.22
CA ILE A 449 21.78 -5.24 -57.31
C ILE A 449 21.94 -6.45 -58.23
N MET A 450 21.45 -7.61 -57.80
CA MET A 450 21.16 -8.76 -58.67
C MET A 450 19.83 -9.42 -58.27
N GLU A 451 19.26 -10.17 -59.21
CA GLU A 451 17.83 -10.50 -59.28
C GLU A 451 17.48 -11.91 -58.78
N ASN A 452 16.17 -12.19 -58.66
CA ASN A 452 15.63 -13.49 -58.28
C ASN A 452 15.81 -14.56 -59.36
N GLU A 453 16.06 -15.81 -58.97
CA GLU A 453 15.64 -17.01 -59.72
C GLU A 453 14.92 -18.01 -58.80
N ASN A 454 13.86 -18.64 -59.31
CA ASN A 454 13.10 -19.69 -58.62
C ASN A 454 13.82 -21.05 -58.66
N LYS A 455 13.54 -21.90 -57.67
CA LYS A 455 13.49 -23.36 -57.86
C LYS A 455 12.53 -24.03 -56.88
N GLU A 456 11.83 -25.03 -57.39
CA GLU A 456 10.85 -25.83 -56.66
C GLU A 456 11.55 -26.82 -55.71
N ILE A 457 10.87 -27.19 -54.61
CA ILE A 457 11.31 -28.25 -53.70
C ILE A 457 10.34 -29.43 -53.82
N ASN A 458 10.90 -30.64 -53.90
CA ASN A 458 10.17 -31.87 -54.23
C ASN A 458 9.66 -32.60 -52.97
N LEU A 459 8.52 -33.29 -53.07
CA LEU A 459 7.70 -33.67 -51.91
C LEU A 459 8.15 -34.94 -51.16
N ASP A 460 9.16 -35.67 -51.66
CA ASP A 460 9.51 -37.01 -51.15
C ASP A 460 10.55 -37.03 -49.99
N GLU A 461 11.30 -35.95 -49.74
CA GLU A 461 12.35 -35.94 -48.68
C GLU A 461 11.78 -35.99 -47.26
N VAL A 462 10.56 -35.46 -47.05
CA VAL A 462 9.90 -35.32 -45.74
C VAL A 462 9.63 -36.68 -45.06
N ARG A 463 9.59 -37.78 -45.83
CA ARG A 463 9.32 -39.13 -45.29
C ARG A 463 10.53 -39.86 -44.71
N SER A 464 11.74 -39.32 -44.84
CA SER A 464 12.97 -39.99 -44.39
C SER A 464 13.43 -39.57 -42.98
N GLN A 465 13.21 -38.31 -42.60
CA GLN A 465 13.80 -37.71 -41.40
C GLN A 465 13.22 -38.26 -40.09
N SER A 466 11.91 -38.55 -40.05
CA SER A 466 11.19 -38.98 -38.85
C SER A 466 11.65 -40.33 -38.27
N VAL A 467 12.31 -41.19 -39.06
CA VAL A 467 12.79 -42.51 -38.60
C VAL A 467 14.15 -42.42 -37.91
N ASP A 468 15.00 -41.49 -38.32
CA ASP A 468 16.35 -41.32 -37.75
C ASP A 468 16.37 -40.39 -36.53
N GLU A 469 15.37 -39.51 -36.36
CA GLU A 469 15.22 -38.76 -35.11
C GLU A 469 14.70 -39.64 -33.96
N ALA A 470 13.63 -40.41 -34.18
CA ALA A 470 13.12 -41.35 -33.18
C ALA A 470 14.18 -42.36 -32.69
N ARG A 471 15.10 -42.78 -33.57
CA ARG A 471 16.26 -43.61 -33.19
C ARG A 471 17.28 -42.89 -32.33
N LYS A 472 17.57 -41.61 -32.60
CA LYS A 472 18.50 -40.80 -31.79
C LYS A 472 17.91 -40.49 -30.42
N GLU A 473 16.61 -40.25 -30.35
CA GLU A 473 15.88 -40.01 -29.10
C GLU A 473 15.87 -41.26 -28.20
N PHE A 474 15.49 -42.42 -28.75
CA PHE A 474 15.54 -43.68 -28.00
C PHE A 474 16.96 -44.02 -27.49
N GLN A 475 18.01 -43.70 -28.28
CA GLN A 475 19.41 -43.86 -27.87
C GLN A 475 19.85 -42.87 -26.77
N LYS A 476 19.33 -41.63 -26.75
CA LYS A 476 19.56 -40.68 -25.64
C LYS A 476 18.92 -41.20 -24.36
N ASN A 477 17.63 -41.54 -24.41
CA ASN A 477 16.83 -41.94 -23.25
C ASN A 477 17.39 -43.23 -22.61
N SER A 478 17.75 -44.22 -23.46
CA SER A 478 18.44 -45.44 -23.01
C SER A 478 19.76 -45.16 -22.30
N LYS A 479 20.50 -44.12 -22.71
CA LYS A 479 21.77 -43.75 -22.06
C LYS A 479 21.55 -43.10 -20.70
N GLU A 480 20.58 -42.20 -20.57
CA GLU A 480 20.27 -41.56 -19.28
C GLU A 480 19.88 -42.59 -18.22
N ILE A 481 19.07 -43.59 -18.59
CA ILE A 481 18.64 -44.67 -17.69
C ILE A 481 19.86 -45.47 -17.18
N ILE A 482 20.81 -45.83 -18.06
CA ILE A 482 22.08 -46.46 -17.65
C ILE A 482 22.89 -45.55 -16.73
N ASP A 483 23.10 -44.29 -17.09
CA ASP A 483 23.94 -43.37 -16.32
C ASP A 483 23.33 -43.04 -14.94
N LEU A 484 22.00 -43.06 -14.80
CA LEU A 484 21.28 -42.98 -13.51
C LEU A 484 21.43 -44.27 -12.71
N GLY A 485 21.15 -45.44 -13.31
CA GLY A 485 21.29 -46.73 -12.63
C GLY A 485 22.72 -47.02 -12.17
N VAL A 486 23.73 -46.55 -12.89
CA VAL A 486 25.14 -46.65 -12.48
C VAL A 486 25.45 -45.69 -11.32
N ARG A 487 24.99 -44.43 -11.36
CA ARG A 487 25.20 -43.45 -10.28
C ARG A 487 24.65 -43.92 -8.93
N HIS A 488 23.52 -44.61 -8.93
CA HIS A 488 22.90 -45.14 -7.71
C HIS A 488 23.16 -46.64 -7.47
N ASN A 489 24.16 -47.21 -8.15
CA ASN A 489 24.63 -48.61 -7.99
C ASN A 489 23.52 -49.68 -8.15
N LYS A 490 22.52 -49.39 -8.99
CA LYS A 490 21.34 -50.21 -9.33
C LYS A 490 21.32 -50.53 -10.84
N ARG A 491 22.48 -50.87 -11.41
CA ARG A 491 22.69 -51.04 -12.86
C ARG A 491 21.75 -52.08 -13.49
N ASP A 492 21.42 -53.15 -12.76
CA ASP A 492 20.53 -54.21 -13.27
C ASP A 492 19.09 -53.74 -13.45
N LEU A 493 18.64 -52.80 -12.60
CA LEU A 493 17.32 -52.18 -12.68
C LEU A 493 17.20 -51.30 -13.93
N ALA A 494 18.24 -50.50 -14.22
CA ALA A 494 18.34 -49.73 -15.47
C ALA A 494 18.39 -50.61 -16.72
N ASN A 495 19.16 -51.71 -16.69
CA ASN A 495 19.19 -52.68 -17.81
C ASN A 495 17.81 -53.28 -18.09
N GLN A 496 16.98 -53.46 -17.05
CA GLN A 496 15.64 -54.01 -17.18
C GLN A 496 14.62 -52.97 -17.67
N ALA A 497 14.61 -51.75 -17.11
CA ALA A 497 13.76 -50.66 -17.58
C ALA A 497 13.91 -50.37 -19.10
N ILE A 498 15.14 -50.42 -19.62
CA ILE A 498 15.44 -50.24 -21.05
C ILE A 498 14.91 -51.40 -21.90
N LYS A 499 14.92 -52.61 -21.37
CA LYS A 499 14.41 -53.81 -22.05
C LYS A 499 12.88 -53.83 -22.09
N ASP A 500 12.26 -53.38 -21.01
CA ASP A 500 10.81 -53.40 -20.82
C ASP A 500 10.14 -52.11 -21.37
N GLY A 501 10.93 -51.13 -21.84
CA GLY A 501 10.49 -49.97 -22.64
C GLY A 501 10.07 -48.72 -21.85
N VAL A 502 10.46 -48.66 -20.58
CA VAL A 502 10.03 -47.68 -19.58
C VAL A 502 10.61 -46.28 -19.85
N SER A 503 9.85 -45.21 -19.58
CA SER A 503 10.32 -43.82 -19.74
C SER A 503 11.35 -43.39 -18.69
N VAL A 504 12.01 -42.25 -18.93
CA VAL A 504 13.04 -41.73 -18.01
C VAL A 504 12.40 -41.23 -16.71
N GLU A 505 11.20 -40.65 -16.78
CA GLU A 505 10.38 -40.24 -15.64
C GLU A 505 9.93 -41.43 -14.79
N GLU A 506 9.39 -42.48 -15.40
CA GLU A 506 8.95 -43.69 -14.70
C GLU A 506 10.13 -44.41 -14.03
N PHE A 507 11.28 -44.54 -14.72
CA PHE A 507 12.48 -45.12 -14.11
C PHE A 507 13.00 -44.29 -12.94
N ARG A 508 12.90 -42.96 -12.98
CA ARG A 508 13.21 -42.10 -11.82
C ARG A 508 12.26 -42.38 -10.66
N GLY A 509 10.99 -42.68 -10.91
CA GLY A 509 10.02 -43.15 -9.91
C GLY A 509 10.43 -44.46 -9.24
N GLU A 510 10.66 -45.52 -10.02
CA GLU A 510 11.10 -46.83 -9.51
C GLU A 510 12.42 -46.73 -8.71
N LEU A 511 13.33 -45.87 -9.16
CA LEU A 511 14.61 -45.62 -8.52
C LEU A 511 14.45 -44.92 -7.16
N LEU A 512 13.51 -43.97 -7.03
CA LEU A 512 13.21 -43.27 -5.77
C LEU A 512 12.56 -44.19 -4.72
N GLU A 513 11.63 -45.06 -5.12
CA GLU A 513 11.09 -46.11 -4.24
C GLU A 513 12.19 -47.08 -3.78
N ASN A 514 13.16 -47.40 -4.65
CA ASN A 514 14.28 -48.29 -4.36
C ASN A 514 15.42 -47.67 -3.51
N ILE A 515 15.37 -46.37 -3.22
CA ILE A 515 16.41 -45.62 -2.50
C ILE A 515 15.91 -45.05 -1.17
N SER A 516 14.60 -44.96 -0.95
CA SER A 516 14.01 -44.34 0.23
C SER A 516 14.16 -45.17 1.52
N ASN A 517 15.31 -45.03 2.18
CA ASN A 517 15.48 -45.08 3.64
C ASN A 517 16.78 -44.33 4.06
N ASP A 518 16.74 -43.73 5.25
CA ASP A 518 17.84 -43.01 5.94
C ASP A 518 18.43 -41.75 5.27
N VAL A 519 17.76 -40.60 5.47
CA VAL A 519 18.33 -39.34 6.02
C VAL A 519 17.19 -38.34 6.33
N PRO A 520 17.28 -37.47 7.37
CA PRO A 520 16.25 -36.46 7.66
C PRO A 520 16.15 -35.36 6.60
N LEU A 521 14.99 -34.69 6.55
CA LEU A 521 14.72 -33.55 5.67
C LEU A 521 15.53 -32.31 6.11
N GLU A 522 16.62 -32.01 5.41
CA GLU A 522 17.13 -30.62 5.33
C GLU A 522 16.16 -29.77 4.50
N THR A 523 16.00 -28.50 4.87
CA THR A 523 15.21 -27.52 4.10
C THR A 523 15.92 -27.17 2.79
N PRO A 524 15.20 -26.89 1.69
CA PRO A 524 15.83 -26.44 0.44
C PRO A 524 16.38 -25.01 0.59
N SER A 525 17.62 -24.89 1.07
CA SER A 525 18.39 -23.64 1.21
C SER A 525 19.48 -23.47 0.15
N GLU A 526 19.53 -24.35 -0.85
CA GLU A 526 20.45 -24.29 -1.99
C GLU A 526 19.69 -23.76 -3.22
N ILE A 527 20.30 -22.83 -3.97
CA ILE A 527 19.67 -22.23 -5.17
C ILE A 527 20.00 -22.99 -6.45
N GLY A 528 20.81 -24.05 -6.38
CA GLY A 528 21.09 -24.97 -7.48
C GLY A 528 22.31 -24.60 -8.33
N LEU A 529 23.27 -23.84 -7.78
CA LEU A 529 24.49 -23.47 -8.49
C LEU A 529 25.39 -24.68 -8.72
N THR A 530 25.75 -24.95 -9.98
CA THR A 530 26.76 -25.98 -10.25
C THR A 530 28.13 -25.53 -9.72
N GLU A 531 29.01 -26.49 -9.40
CA GLU A 531 30.38 -26.21 -8.93
C GLU A 531 31.14 -25.16 -9.77
N LYS A 532 30.84 -25.04 -11.06
CA LYS A 532 31.47 -24.07 -11.97
C LYS A 532 30.95 -22.64 -11.73
N GLU A 533 29.67 -22.50 -11.46
CA GLU A 533 28.99 -21.24 -11.16
C GLU A 533 29.35 -20.76 -9.75
N THR A 534 29.37 -21.66 -8.76
CA THR A 534 29.86 -21.35 -7.41
C THR A 534 31.30 -20.83 -7.41
N LYS A 535 32.15 -21.35 -8.32
CA LYS A 535 33.55 -20.90 -8.53
C LYS A 535 33.66 -19.67 -9.44
N ARG A 536 32.60 -19.30 -10.16
CA ARG A 536 32.51 -18.07 -10.99
C ARG A 536 32.14 -16.85 -10.15
N PHE A 537 31.37 -17.04 -9.08
CA PHE A 537 30.89 -15.99 -8.18
C PHE A 537 32.05 -15.24 -7.52
N SER A 538 32.05 -13.90 -7.61
CA SER A 538 33.17 -13.05 -7.18
C SER A 538 32.72 -11.81 -6.41
N ILE A 539 32.84 -11.91 -5.09
CA ILE A 539 32.51 -10.85 -4.13
C ILE A 539 33.25 -9.53 -4.43
N MET A 540 34.45 -9.59 -5.02
CA MET A 540 35.19 -8.38 -5.43
C MET A 540 34.55 -7.66 -6.63
N ARG A 541 33.85 -8.36 -7.54
CA ARG A 541 33.06 -7.70 -8.59
C ARG A 541 31.81 -7.05 -8.00
N ALA A 542 31.08 -7.78 -7.15
CA ALA A 542 29.95 -7.26 -6.39
C ALA A 542 30.30 -6.00 -5.58
N ILE A 543 31.39 -6.01 -4.81
CA ILE A 543 31.88 -4.85 -4.05
C ILE A 543 32.27 -3.70 -4.99
N ASN A 544 32.97 -3.97 -6.09
CA ASN A 544 33.35 -2.93 -7.05
C ASN A 544 32.13 -2.28 -7.74
N ALA A 545 31.07 -3.04 -8.00
CA ALA A 545 29.79 -2.55 -8.50
C ALA A 545 29.05 -1.71 -7.45
N MET A 546 28.92 -2.20 -6.21
CA MET A 546 28.27 -1.46 -5.13
C MET A 546 29.02 -0.17 -4.76
N ALA A 547 30.36 -0.16 -4.87
CA ALA A 547 31.18 1.03 -4.65
C ALA A 547 31.12 2.05 -5.81
N ASN A 548 30.72 1.62 -7.01
CA ASN A 548 30.62 2.47 -8.21
C ASN A 548 29.23 2.28 -8.87
N PRO A 549 28.13 2.70 -8.21
CA PRO A 549 26.77 2.49 -8.72
C PRO A 549 26.50 3.17 -10.08
N THR A 550 27.30 4.16 -10.46
CA THR A 550 27.22 4.87 -11.74
C THR A 550 28.14 4.30 -12.84
N ASP A 551 29.06 3.37 -12.54
CA ASP A 551 29.86 2.70 -13.57
C ASP A 551 29.11 1.48 -14.10
N ARG A 552 28.50 1.64 -15.28
CA ARG A 552 27.77 0.56 -15.95
C ARG A 552 28.65 -0.66 -16.23
N LYS A 553 29.97 -0.51 -16.41
CA LYS A 553 30.87 -1.66 -16.60
C LYS A 553 31.07 -2.47 -15.31
N ALA A 554 31.05 -1.80 -14.16
CA ALA A 554 31.10 -2.48 -12.87
C ALA A 554 29.80 -3.26 -12.62
N GLN A 555 28.63 -2.69 -12.99
CA GLN A 555 27.34 -3.37 -12.93
C GLN A 555 27.27 -4.57 -13.90
N GLU A 556 27.59 -4.36 -15.18
CA GLU A 556 27.64 -5.41 -16.22
C GLU A 556 28.53 -6.60 -15.75
N ALA A 557 29.68 -6.31 -15.15
CA ALA A 557 30.63 -7.31 -14.66
C ALA A 557 30.23 -8.02 -13.35
N ALA A 558 29.20 -7.55 -12.64
CA ALA A 558 28.69 -8.12 -11.38
C ALA A 558 27.25 -8.67 -11.50
N SER A 559 26.66 -8.62 -12.70
CA SER A 559 25.32 -9.12 -13.05
C SER A 559 25.02 -10.51 -12.44
N PHE A 560 25.87 -11.49 -12.73
CA PHE A 560 25.78 -12.86 -12.21
C PHE A 560 25.82 -12.92 -10.67
N GLU A 561 26.64 -12.10 -10.02
CA GLU A 561 26.69 -12.02 -8.56
C GLU A 561 25.42 -11.40 -7.94
N PHE A 562 24.78 -10.44 -8.63
CA PHE A 562 23.50 -9.87 -8.21
C PHE A 562 22.34 -10.85 -8.41
N GLU A 563 22.29 -11.55 -9.55
CA GLU A 563 21.28 -12.58 -9.84
C GLU A 563 21.32 -13.71 -8.81
N CYS A 564 22.50 -14.27 -8.53
CA CYS A 564 22.70 -15.27 -7.49
C CYS A 564 22.29 -14.75 -6.09
N SER A 565 22.56 -13.48 -5.80
CA SER A 565 22.11 -12.82 -4.56
C SER A 565 20.59 -12.71 -4.50
N GLU A 566 19.92 -12.35 -5.60
CA GLU A 566 18.45 -12.24 -5.61
C GLU A 566 17.78 -13.61 -5.49
N ALA A 567 18.30 -14.62 -6.18
CA ALA A 567 17.86 -16.01 -6.01
C ALA A 567 18.00 -16.48 -4.54
N ALA A 568 19.11 -16.15 -3.89
CA ALA A 568 19.31 -16.42 -2.46
C ALA A 568 18.33 -15.64 -1.57
N GLN A 569 18.06 -14.35 -1.84
CA GLN A 569 17.08 -13.56 -1.09
C GLN A 569 15.66 -14.14 -1.20
N ARG A 570 15.28 -14.61 -2.41
CA ARG A 570 14.01 -15.29 -2.68
C ARG A 570 13.94 -16.64 -1.95
N ALA A 571 14.99 -17.46 -2.00
CA ALA A 571 15.04 -18.77 -1.33
C ALA A 571 15.04 -18.67 0.20
N TYR A 572 15.71 -17.67 0.79
CA TYR A 572 15.76 -17.46 2.24
C TYR A 572 14.63 -16.62 2.81
N GLY A 573 13.73 -16.10 1.96
CA GLY A 573 12.63 -15.21 2.33
C GLY A 573 13.11 -13.92 3.03
N LYS A 574 14.32 -13.45 2.70
CA LYS A 574 15.04 -12.40 3.44
C LYS A 574 15.77 -11.47 2.49
N THR A 575 15.47 -10.18 2.56
CA THR A 575 16.16 -9.15 1.78
C THR A 575 17.48 -8.70 2.42
N ALA A 576 18.39 -8.21 1.59
CA ALA A 576 19.66 -7.62 2.02
C ALA A 576 19.89 -6.25 1.36
N GLN A 577 20.49 -5.31 2.09
CA GLN A 577 20.86 -3.97 1.60
C GLN A 577 22.07 -3.97 0.64
N GLY A 578 22.64 -5.15 0.38
CA GLY A 578 23.73 -5.40 -0.55
C GLY A 578 23.70 -6.86 -0.99
N VAL A 579 24.77 -7.33 -1.63
CA VAL A 579 24.85 -8.71 -2.15
C VAL A 579 24.74 -9.75 -1.02
N MET A 580 23.70 -10.57 -1.09
CA MET A 580 23.53 -11.75 -0.26
C MET A 580 24.37 -12.90 -0.83
N LEU A 581 25.05 -13.66 0.02
CA LEU A 581 25.83 -14.82 -0.39
C LEU A 581 24.94 -16.07 -0.36
N PRO A 582 24.81 -16.83 -1.47
CA PRO A 582 24.20 -18.15 -1.45
C PRO A 582 24.95 -19.10 -0.50
N GLU A 583 24.23 -20.01 0.15
CA GLU A 583 24.82 -20.97 1.07
C GLU A 583 25.85 -21.87 0.36
N GLU A 584 25.63 -22.25 -0.89
CA GLU A 584 26.59 -23.01 -1.72
C GLU A 584 27.93 -22.27 -1.89
N VAL A 585 27.90 -20.94 -2.01
CA VAL A 585 29.08 -20.07 -2.10
C VAL A 585 29.80 -20.02 -0.75
N MET A 586 29.05 -19.93 0.36
CA MET A 586 29.63 -19.94 1.71
C MET A 586 30.23 -21.32 2.06
N ARG A 587 29.53 -22.42 1.75
CA ARG A 587 29.97 -23.83 1.93
C ARG A 587 31.28 -24.11 1.19
N ASN A 588 31.44 -23.60 -0.03
CA ASN A 588 32.71 -23.72 -0.77
C ASN A 588 33.82 -22.79 -0.26
N TRP A 589 33.48 -21.63 0.31
CA TRP A 589 34.46 -20.70 0.90
C TRP A 589 35.03 -21.23 2.22
N SER A 590 34.22 -21.92 3.03
CA SER A 590 34.63 -22.52 4.31
C SER A 590 35.53 -23.77 4.17
N GLN A 591 35.80 -24.26 2.96
CA GLN A 591 36.72 -25.39 2.73
C GLN A 591 38.21 -25.04 2.95
N ARG A 592 38.52 -23.90 3.59
CA ARG A 592 39.88 -23.50 3.98
C ARG A 592 40.01 -23.27 5.49
N ASP A 593 40.02 -24.40 6.20
CA ASP A 593 40.43 -24.56 7.61
C ASP A 593 39.76 -23.61 8.62
N LEU A 594 38.52 -23.95 9.01
CA LEU A 594 37.99 -23.60 10.32
C LEU A 594 37.58 -24.88 11.05
N SER A 595 38.10 -25.06 12.27
CA SER A 595 37.75 -26.20 13.13
C SER A 595 36.40 -25.99 13.80
N ALA A 596 35.60 -27.06 13.91
CA ALA A 596 34.25 -26.99 14.46
C ALA A 596 34.27 -26.60 15.96
N GLY A 597 33.80 -25.40 16.28
CA GLY A 597 33.71 -24.86 17.64
C GLY A 597 32.26 -24.61 18.06
N SER A 598 31.63 -25.63 18.67
CA SER A 598 30.42 -25.55 19.50
C SER A 598 29.40 -24.46 19.15
N ASP A 599 28.53 -24.73 18.16
CA ASP A 599 27.30 -23.96 18.00
C ASP A 599 26.31 -24.34 19.11
N GLY A 600 25.89 -23.38 19.93
CA GLY A 600 25.31 -23.71 21.24
C GLY A 600 24.88 -22.55 22.14
N ASP A 601 24.70 -21.32 21.63
CA ASP A 601 23.99 -20.28 22.38
C ASP A 601 23.28 -19.25 21.46
N LEU A 602 22.34 -19.74 20.63
CA LEU A 602 21.39 -18.91 19.89
C LEU A 602 19.97 -19.06 20.47
N ILE A 603 19.83 -18.77 21.77
CA ILE A 603 18.53 -18.60 22.41
C ILE A 603 17.89 -17.32 21.86
N GLY A 604 17.06 -17.45 20.83
CA GLY A 604 16.16 -16.39 20.39
C GLY A 604 15.20 -16.03 21.52
N GLN A 605 15.33 -14.83 22.08
CA GLN A 605 14.36 -14.32 23.04
C GLN A 605 13.06 -13.99 22.30
N ASP A 606 11.97 -14.61 22.72
CA ASP A 606 10.66 -14.47 22.10
C ASP A 606 10.02 -13.13 22.51
N TYR A 607 10.37 -12.08 21.76
CA TYR A 607 9.87 -10.72 21.99
C TYR A 607 8.39 -10.63 21.63
N ARG A 608 7.56 -10.38 22.64
CA ARG A 608 6.13 -10.12 22.47
C ARG A 608 5.89 -8.77 21.80
N GLY A 609 5.80 -8.76 20.47
CA GLY A 609 5.64 -7.55 19.64
C GLY A 609 4.42 -6.67 19.92
N GLY A 610 3.49 -7.09 20.79
CA GLY A 610 2.37 -6.26 21.27
C GLY A 610 2.52 -5.69 22.69
N ASP A 611 3.50 -6.14 23.49
CA ASP A 611 3.71 -5.72 24.89
C ASP A 611 4.79 -4.61 25.00
N PHE A 612 4.88 -3.69 24.02
CA PHE A 612 5.81 -2.55 24.07
C PHE A 612 5.43 -1.53 25.17
N ILE A 613 6.39 -1.22 26.04
CA ILE A 613 6.24 -0.17 27.06
C ILE A 613 6.77 1.15 26.47
N ASP A 614 5.85 2.00 26.04
CA ASP A 614 6.16 3.34 25.53
C ASP A 614 6.68 4.28 26.64
N VAL A 615 7.44 5.30 26.26
CA VAL A 615 7.96 6.32 27.18
C VAL A 615 6.85 7.31 27.51
N LEU A 616 6.72 7.70 28.78
CA LEU A 616 5.77 8.73 29.21
C LEU A 616 6.18 10.11 28.68
N ARG A 617 5.75 10.41 27.46
CA ARG A 617 5.88 11.71 26.78
C ARG A 617 4.75 12.65 27.20
N ASN A 618 5.00 13.96 27.11
CA ASN A 618 3.97 14.97 27.35
C ASN A 618 2.99 15.02 26.16
N ASN A 619 1.70 15.23 26.43
CA ASN A 619 0.72 15.48 25.37
C ASN A 619 0.80 16.94 24.91
N SER A 620 0.36 17.24 23.68
CA SER A 620 0.20 18.64 23.26
C SER A 620 -0.91 19.32 24.06
N ALA A 621 -0.53 20.43 24.68
CA ALA A 621 -1.37 21.36 25.42
C ALA A 621 -1.82 22.53 24.53
N VAL A 622 -1.00 22.94 23.57
CA VAL A 622 -1.20 24.20 22.80
C VAL A 622 -1.99 23.96 21.51
N MET A 623 -1.61 22.97 20.68
CA MET A 623 -2.34 22.66 19.43
C MET A 623 -3.87 22.52 19.59
N PRO A 624 -4.43 21.82 20.60
CA PRO A 624 -5.87 21.62 20.68
C PRO A 624 -6.66 22.88 21.09
N MET A 625 -5.98 23.99 21.40
CA MET A 625 -6.60 25.29 21.70
C MET A 625 -6.25 26.39 20.67
N ALA A 626 -5.27 26.13 19.79
CA ALA A 626 -4.76 27.12 18.84
C ALA A 626 -5.48 27.06 17.48
N THR A 627 -5.54 28.18 16.76
CA THR A 627 -6.00 28.18 15.35
C THR A 627 -4.93 27.56 14.44
N MET A 628 -5.13 26.29 14.08
CA MET A 628 -4.31 25.60 13.09
C MET A 628 -4.63 26.08 11.66
N LEU A 629 -3.63 26.62 10.96
CA LEU A 629 -3.72 27.07 9.58
C LEU A 629 -2.96 26.09 8.66
N ASN A 630 -3.69 25.19 8.02
CA ASN A 630 -3.12 24.09 7.23
C ASN A 630 -2.99 24.43 5.73
N GLY A 631 -2.03 23.79 5.06
CA GLY A 631 -1.87 23.88 3.60
C GLY A 631 -1.25 25.20 3.11
N LEU A 632 -0.49 25.88 3.95
CA LEU A 632 0.15 27.14 3.60
C LEU A 632 1.32 26.94 2.63
N SER A 633 1.56 27.91 1.75
CA SER A 633 2.61 27.88 0.74
C SER A 633 3.21 29.28 0.56
N GLY A 634 4.50 29.42 0.89
CA GLY A 634 5.19 30.73 0.96
C GLY A 634 4.74 31.58 2.15
N ASP A 635 5.34 32.77 2.31
CA ASP A 635 5.06 33.70 3.42
C ASP A 635 3.59 34.15 3.44
N VAL A 636 2.92 33.97 4.58
CA VAL A 636 1.51 34.34 4.76
C VAL A 636 1.40 35.65 5.54
N LYS A 637 0.73 36.66 4.97
CA LYS A 637 0.50 37.97 5.60
C LYS A 637 -0.99 38.19 5.84
N ILE A 638 -1.38 38.14 7.10
CA ILE A 638 -2.76 38.36 7.56
C ILE A 638 -2.90 39.85 7.91
N PRO A 639 -3.73 40.64 7.21
CA PRO A 639 -3.99 42.02 7.59
C PRO A 639 -4.82 42.06 8.88
N ARG A 640 -4.42 42.93 9.83
CA ARG A 640 -5.15 43.17 11.08
C ARG A 640 -5.48 44.65 11.23
N LYS A 641 -6.64 44.95 11.79
CA LYS A 641 -7.03 46.33 12.12
C LYS A 641 -6.31 46.75 13.40
N THR A 642 -5.42 47.75 13.32
CA THR A 642 -4.61 48.20 14.46
C THR A 642 -5.29 49.27 15.31
N ALA A 643 -6.19 50.07 14.71
CA ALA A 643 -7.08 50.97 15.43
C ALA A 643 -8.45 51.03 14.73
N ALA A 644 -9.52 51.17 15.51
CA ALA A 644 -10.85 51.45 14.98
C ALA A 644 -11.08 52.96 14.85
N SER A 645 -11.78 53.37 13.78
CA SER A 645 -12.38 54.70 13.67
C SER A 645 -13.25 54.97 14.91
N THR A 646 -12.92 56.03 15.63
CA THR A 646 -13.68 56.50 16.80
C THR A 646 -14.75 57.50 16.39
N ALA A 647 -15.92 57.42 17.02
CA ALA A 647 -16.95 58.45 16.91
C ALA A 647 -16.75 59.50 18.02
N ALA A 648 -16.81 60.78 17.66
CA ALA A 648 -16.73 61.89 18.59
C ALA A 648 -18.02 62.72 18.55
N PHE A 649 -18.48 63.20 19.71
CA PHE A 649 -19.57 64.18 19.76
C PHE A 649 -19.10 65.51 19.17
N ILE A 650 -19.90 66.09 18.29
CA ILE A 650 -19.64 67.42 17.71
C ILE A 650 -19.75 68.46 18.82
N SER A 651 -18.69 69.21 19.06
CA SER A 651 -18.55 70.11 20.22
C SER A 651 -19.32 71.43 20.11
N SER A 652 -19.98 71.69 18.99
CA SER A 652 -20.88 72.82 18.77
C SER A 652 -22.02 72.45 17.81
N GLU A 653 -23.20 73.04 18.04
CA GLU A 653 -24.32 72.92 17.11
C GLU A 653 -23.96 73.59 15.77
N GLY A 654 -23.97 72.81 14.69
CA GLY A 654 -23.50 73.24 13.36
C GLY A 654 -22.01 73.00 13.07
N GLY A 655 -21.26 72.38 13.99
CA GLY A 655 -19.89 71.91 13.72
C GLY A 655 -19.86 70.69 12.77
N ALA A 656 -18.70 70.41 12.18
CA ALA A 656 -18.42 69.15 11.50
C ALA A 656 -17.86 68.11 12.50
N ALA A 657 -18.10 66.83 12.25
CA ALA A 657 -17.40 65.76 12.95
C ALA A 657 -15.91 65.72 12.52
N GLY A 658 -15.02 65.36 13.45
CA GLY A 658 -13.61 65.12 13.13
C GLY A 658 -13.44 63.87 12.26
N GLU A 659 -12.52 63.93 11.30
CA GLU A 659 -12.15 62.77 10.48
C GLU A 659 -11.46 61.70 11.34
N SER A 660 -11.79 60.42 11.09
CA SER A 660 -11.43 59.31 11.97
C SER A 660 -11.18 58.05 11.14
N GLU A 661 -9.97 57.93 10.61
CA GLU A 661 -9.53 56.79 9.80
C GLU A 661 -9.12 55.59 10.67
N PHE A 662 -9.28 54.38 10.15
CA PHE A 662 -8.77 53.16 10.80
C PHE A 662 -7.39 52.81 10.28
N THR A 663 -6.49 52.36 11.15
CA THR A 663 -5.17 51.89 10.72
C THR A 663 -5.18 50.38 10.49
N VAL A 664 -4.38 49.94 9.52
CA VAL A 664 -4.18 48.52 9.18
C VAL A 664 -2.70 48.18 9.38
N GLY A 665 -2.45 47.15 10.19
CA GLY A 665 -1.17 46.46 10.27
C GLY A 665 -1.27 45.07 9.63
N ASN A 666 -0.21 44.29 9.75
CA ASN A 666 -0.18 42.90 9.31
C ASN A 666 0.55 42.00 10.31
N VAL A 667 0.22 40.72 10.27
CA VAL A 667 0.91 39.63 10.97
C VAL A 667 1.47 38.72 9.89
N SER A 668 2.76 38.41 9.96
CA SER A 668 3.45 37.55 9.00
C SER A 668 3.87 36.24 9.64
N LEU A 669 3.55 35.13 8.98
CA LEU A 669 4.07 33.79 9.26
C LEU A 669 5.01 33.40 8.12
N SER A 670 6.19 32.85 8.41
CA SER A 670 7.16 32.38 7.41
C SER A 670 7.69 30.97 7.75
N PRO A 671 7.83 30.07 6.76
CA PRO A 671 8.08 28.65 7.02
C PRO A 671 9.44 28.40 7.69
N LYS A 672 9.42 27.74 8.85
CA LYS A 672 10.59 27.30 9.62
C LYS A 672 10.54 25.78 9.75
N THR A 673 11.63 25.09 9.40
CA THR A 673 11.62 23.62 9.33
C THR A 673 11.92 22.98 10.68
N LEU A 674 10.92 22.28 11.23
CA LEU A 674 11.07 21.34 12.33
C LEU A 674 11.42 19.95 11.77
N GLY A 675 12.31 19.23 12.46
CA GLY A 675 12.67 17.86 12.11
C GLY A 675 12.83 16.96 13.33
N ALA A 676 12.33 15.72 13.22
CA ALA A 676 12.54 14.62 14.16
C ALA A 676 13.10 13.42 13.40
N PHE A 677 13.87 12.54 14.06
CA PHE A 677 14.34 11.30 13.44
C PHE A 677 14.45 10.15 14.44
N THR A 678 14.24 8.94 13.94
CA THR A 678 14.34 7.69 14.72
C THR A 678 15.18 6.68 13.93
N ASP A 679 16.13 6.04 14.62
CA ASP A 679 17.06 5.06 14.04
C ASP A 679 16.54 3.63 14.26
N VAL A 680 16.24 2.92 13.17
CA VAL A 680 15.55 1.63 13.14
C VAL A 680 16.55 0.52 12.80
N THR A 681 16.86 -0.36 13.75
CA THR A 681 17.91 -1.39 13.56
C THR A 681 17.48 -2.49 12.58
N ARG A 682 18.43 -3.12 11.89
CA ARG A 682 18.12 -4.18 10.90
C ARG A 682 17.31 -5.35 11.47
N GLN A 683 17.58 -5.76 12.71
CA GLN A 683 16.82 -6.84 13.35
C GLN A 683 15.38 -6.40 13.65
N LEU A 684 15.19 -5.16 14.11
CA LEU A 684 13.87 -4.61 14.40
C LEU A 684 13.03 -4.40 13.12
N MET A 685 13.66 -4.12 11.96
CA MET A 685 12.97 -4.13 10.65
C MET A 685 12.63 -5.54 10.11
N ILE A 686 13.39 -6.56 10.49
CA ILE A 686 13.09 -7.96 10.11
C ILE A 686 12.01 -8.56 11.01
N GLN A 687 11.88 -8.06 12.22
CA GLN A 687 10.93 -8.51 13.26
C GLN A 687 9.72 -7.57 13.41
N SER A 688 9.61 -6.49 12.63
CA SER A 688 8.57 -5.47 12.80
C SER A 688 7.18 -5.98 12.41
N SER A 689 6.29 -6.07 13.40
CA SER A 689 4.85 -6.08 13.17
C SER A 689 4.32 -4.67 12.86
N ILE A 690 3.04 -4.58 12.50
CA ILE A 690 2.31 -3.31 12.33
C ILE A 690 2.37 -2.44 13.62
N ASP A 691 2.51 -3.06 14.79
CA ASP A 691 2.63 -2.39 16.08
C ASP A 691 3.94 -1.60 16.20
N VAL A 692 5.03 -2.09 15.61
CA VAL A 692 6.33 -1.41 15.55
C VAL A 692 6.27 -0.18 14.65
N GLU A 693 5.56 -0.27 13.52
CA GLU A 693 5.33 0.88 12.65
C GLU A 693 4.48 1.95 13.36
N ASN A 694 3.40 1.54 14.03
CA ASN A 694 2.56 2.42 14.83
C ASN A 694 3.35 3.09 15.98
N LEU A 695 4.25 2.35 16.64
CA LEU A 695 5.13 2.89 17.68
C LEU A 695 6.03 4.00 17.13
N ILE A 696 6.76 3.74 16.02
CA ILE A 696 7.64 4.74 15.38
C ILE A 696 6.84 5.95 14.90
N ARG A 697 5.66 5.74 14.31
CA ARG A 697 4.75 6.79 13.85
C ARG A 697 4.27 7.69 15.00
N ASN A 698 3.85 7.08 16.12
CA ASN A 698 3.41 7.80 17.30
C ASN A 698 4.56 8.57 17.98
N ASP A 699 5.74 7.96 18.09
CA ASP A 699 6.93 8.57 18.70
C ASP A 699 7.40 9.81 17.93
N LEU A 700 7.46 9.75 16.59
CA LEU A 700 7.76 10.89 15.73
C LEU A 700 6.68 11.97 15.84
N ALA A 701 5.40 11.61 15.74
CA ALA A 701 4.29 12.57 15.83
C ALA A 701 4.25 13.30 17.18
N GLN A 702 4.42 12.59 18.30
CA GLN A 702 4.48 13.18 19.63
C GLN A 702 5.74 14.05 19.81
N SER A 703 6.90 13.62 19.30
CA SER A 703 8.13 14.42 19.34
C SER A 703 7.96 15.77 18.63
N MET A 704 7.32 15.77 17.45
CA MET A 704 7.05 16.98 16.70
C MET A 704 5.98 17.86 17.38
N ALA A 705 4.94 17.25 17.95
CA ALA A 705 3.91 17.99 18.68
C ALA A 705 4.46 18.68 19.94
N ILE A 706 5.35 18.02 20.68
CA ILE A 706 6.08 18.58 21.82
C ILE A 706 6.91 19.82 21.41
N ALA A 707 7.63 19.74 20.28
CA ALA A 707 8.46 20.84 19.79
C ALA A 707 7.65 22.02 19.24
N ILE A 708 6.46 21.77 18.68
CA ILE A 708 5.54 22.83 18.24
C ILE A 708 4.95 23.57 19.45
N ASP A 709 4.59 22.85 20.52
CA ASP A 709 4.10 23.45 21.77
C ASP A 709 5.15 24.35 22.45
N ASP A 710 6.40 23.88 22.57
CA ASP A 710 7.54 24.67 23.08
C ASP A 710 7.75 25.94 22.23
N GLY A 711 7.83 25.77 20.91
CA GLY A 711 7.93 26.86 19.95
C GLY A 711 6.80 27.89 20.04
N ALA A 712 5.57 27.45 20.33
CA ALA A 712 4.40 28.32 20.47
C ALA A 712 4.36 29.06 21.83
N LEU A 713 4.95 28.50 22.89
CA LEU A 713 4.96 29.12 24.22
C LEU A 713 6.19 30.02 24.43
N GLU A 714 7.39 29.45 24.31
CA GLU A 714 8.66 30.08 24.68
C GLU A 714 9.66 30.16 23.50
N GLY A 715 9.22 29.82 22.29
CA GLY A 715 10.02 29.94 21.06
C GLY A 715 10.68 31.32 20.90
N SER A 716 11.97 31.33 20.58
CA SER A 716 12.83 32.52 20.66
C SER A 716 12.73 33.48 19.48
N GLY A 717 11.89 33.19 18.49
CA GLY A 717 11.73 33.98 17.24
C GLY A 717 13.00 34.08 16.39
N SER A 718 14.04 33.31 16.72
CA SER A 718 15.42 33.46 16.26
C SER A 718 16.03 32.12 15.88
N SER A 719 17.07 32.13 15.03
CA SER A 719 17.82 30.92 14.65
C SER A 719 16.98 29.78 14.07
N GLY A 720 15.86 30.10 13.41
CA GLY A 720 14.91 29.13 12.88
C GLY A 720 13.78 28.72 13.84
N ASN A 721 13.73 29.24 15.06
CA ASN A 721 12.65 28.97 16.00
C ASN A 721 11.39 29.85 15.69
N PRO A 722 10.17 29.31 15.75
CA PRO A 722 8.94 30.09 15.96
C PRO A 722 9.06 31.19 17.04
N THR A 723 8.19 32.19 16.97
CA THR A 723 8.07 33.24 18.00
C THR A 723 6.95 32.83 18.95
N GLY A 724 7.32 32.44 20.17
CA GLY A 724 6.38 32.03 21.21
C GLY A 724 5.61 33.21 21.82
N ILE A 725 4.52 32.89 22.52
CA ILE A 725 3.70 33.88 23.24
C ILE A 725 4.56 34.73 24.18
N THR A 726 5.43 34.14 25.01
CA THR A 726 6.20 34.88 26.03
C THR A 726 7.23 35.85 25.43
N ASN A 727 7.71 35.58 24.22
CA ASN A 727 8.64 36.43 23.48
C ASN A 727 7.94 37.39 22.48
N THR A 728 6.61 37.37 22.41
CA THR A 728 5.86 38.23 21.49
C THR A 728 5.83 39.68 21.99
N SER A 729 6.25 40.62 21.14
CA SER A 729 6.26 42.04 21.50
C SER A 729 4.84 42.62 21.61
N GLY A 730 4.56 43.28 22.73
CA GLY A 730 3.26 43.91 23.01
C GLY A 730 2.23 43.00 23.70
N ILE A 731 2.65 41.86 24.27
CA ILE A 731 1.84 41.13 25.26
C ILE A 731 1.71 41.94 26.56
N ASN A 732 0.69 41.62 27.35
CA ASN A 732 0.61 42.07 28.73
C ASN A 732 1.63 41.32 29.60
N SER A 733 2.10 41.95 30.68
CA SER A 733 2.99 41.31 31.65
C SER A 733 2.66 41.70 33.09
N VAL A 734 2.77 40.73 34.01
CA VAL A 734 2.57 40.92 35.45
C VAL A 734 3.78 40.33 36.17
N SER A 735 4.52 41.17 36.91
CA SER A 735 5.62 40.71 37.75
C SER A 735 5.10 40.07 39.03
N LEU A 736 5.57 38.87 39.35
CA LEU A 736 5.14 38.12 40.54
C LEU A 736 6.05 38.42 41.74
N SER A 737 5.45 38.64 42.91
CA SER A 737 6.18 38.80 44.18
C SER A 737 6.86 37.50 44.63
N SER A 738 6.32 36.35 44.22
CA SER A 738 7.01 35.06 44.25
C SER A 738 6.56 34.17 43.08
N ALA A 739 7.40 34.07 42.06
CA ALA A 739 7.16 33.23 40.88
C ALA A 739 6.86 31.75 41.21
N ALA A 740 7.46 31.24 42.29
CA ALA A 740 7.26 29.86 42.75
C ALA A 740 5.93 29.63 43.50
N ALA A 741 5.29 30.70 43.98
CA ALA A 741 4.09 30.65 44.81
C ALA A 741 3.25 31.94 44.70
N PRO A 742 2.72 32.30 43.51
CA PRO A 742 1.97 33.53 43.35
C PRO A 742 0.62 33.47 44.06
N THR A 743 0.15 34.64 44.49
CA THR A 743 -1.10 34.81 45.21
C THR A 743 -2.30 34.83 44.26
N PHE A 744 -3.50 34.60 44.80
CA PHE A 744 -4.74 34.72 44.03
C PHE A 744 -4.90 36.12 43.38
N ALA A 745 -4.47 37.18 44.05
CA ALA A 745 -4.55 38.54 43.53
C ALA A 745 -3.65 38.78 42.31
N GLU A 746 -2.47 38.15 42.25
CA GLU A 746 -1.57 38.25 41.10
C GLU A 746 -2.09 37.46 39.90
N MET A 747 -2.67 36.27 40.11
CA MET A 747 -3.35 35.53 39.03
C MET A 747 -4.54 36.32 38.46
N VAL A 748 -5.36 36.95 39.32
CA VAL A 748 -6.45 37.85 38.90
C VAL A 748 -5.92 39.13 38.21
N SER A 749 -4.69 39.55 38.50
CA SER A 749 -4.04 40.68 37.80
C SER A 749 -3.73 40.34 36.33
N MET A 750 -3.33 39.09 36.03
CA MET A 750 -3.12 38.62 34.64
C MET A 750 -4.41 38.62 33.83
N GLU A 751 -5.53 38.26 34.46
CA GLU A 751 -6.86 38.34 33.86
C GLU A 751 -7.33 39.81 33.69
N THR A 752 -6.96 40.67 34.65
CA THR A 752 -7.36 42.08 34.66
C THR A 752 -6.67 42.88 33.56
N SER A 753 -5.41 42.61 33.21
CA SER A 753 -4.73 43.27 32.09
C SER A 753 -5.39 42.95 30.75
N VAL A 754 -5.60 41.66 30.44
CA VAL A 754 -6.32 41.20 29.24
C VAL A 754 -7.77 41.75 29.21
N ARG A 755 -8.42 41.91 30.37
CA ARG A 755 -9.75 42.55 30.48
C ARG A 755 -9.73 44.05 30.16
N VAL A 756 -8.69 44.79 30.57
CA VAL A 756 -8.55 46.23 30.28
C VAL A 756 -8.44 46.47 28.78
N ASP A 757 -7.73 45.60 28.06
CA ASP A 757 -7.64 45.65 26.59
C ASP A 757 -8.87 45.07 25.87
N ASN A 758 -9.90 44.66 26.62
CA ASN A 758 -11.15 44.06 26.13
C ASN A 758 -10.98 42.72 25.38
N ALA A 759 -9.86 42.04 25.58
CA ALA A 759 -9.47 40.84 24.82
C ALA A 759 -9.94 39.50 25.46
N LEU A 760 -10.94 39.55 26.35
CA LEU A 760 -11.57 38.36 26.91
C LEU A 760 -12.71 37.84 26.01
N MET A 761 -12.34 37.32 24.84
CA MET A 761 -13.24 36.64 23.90
C MET A 761 -12.52 35.42 23.30
N GLY A 762 -13.19 34.27 23.16
CA GLY A 762 -12.59 33.01 22.65
C GLY A 762 -12.26 31.98 23.74
N ASP A 763 -11.48 30.94 23.42
CA ASP A 763 -11.02 29.92 24.39
C ASP A 763 -9.94 30.51 25.32
N LEU A 764 -10.39 30.91 26.52
CA LEU A 764 -9.58 31.55 27.55
C LEU A 764 -9.07 30.52 28.57
N ALA A 765 -7.75 30.33 28.63
CA ALA A 765 -7.13 29.37 29.53
C ALA A 765 -5.87 29.92 30.22
N TYR A 766 -5.50 29.31 31.35
CA TYR A 766 -4.18 29.42 31.95
C TYR A 766 -3.32 28.23 31.51
N ILE A 767 -2.09 28.47 31.06
CA ILE A 767 -1.05 27.42 30.91
C ILE A 767 -0.03 27.58 32.03
N VAL A 768 0.28 26.46 32.70
CA VAL A 768 1.17 26.42 33.87
C VAL A 768 2.03 25.15 33.89
N HIS A 769 3.25 25.25 34.41
CA HIS A 769 4.12 24.10 34.65
C HIS A 769 3.57 23.21 35.81
N PRO A 770 3.69 21.86 35.76
CA PRO A 770 3.19 20.95 36.79
C PRO A 770 3.59 21.29 38.23
N THR A 771 4.84 21.73 38.45
CA THR A 771 5.32 22.15 39.79
C THR A 771 4.55 23.36 40.30
N ASN A 772 4.39 24.40 39.47
CA ASN A 772 3.63 25.61 39.79
C ASN A 772 2.20 25.24 40.16
N TYR A 773 1.61 24.32 39.39
CA TYR A 773 0.24 23.86 39.61
C TYR A 773 0.05 23.10 40.93
N GLY A 774 1.06 22.30 41.32
CA GLY A 774 1.13 21.71 42.65
C GLY A 774 1.11 22.76 43.76
N THR A 775 1.90 23.83 43.64
CA THR A 775 1.85 24.96 44.59
C THR A 775 0.47 25.62 44.61
N LEU A 776 -0.11 25.96 43.45
CA LEU A 776 -1.42 26.63 43.36
C LEU A 776 -2.59 25.81 43.95
N LYS A 777 -2.49 24.48 43.97
CA LYS A 777 -3.44 23.59 44.68
C LYS A 777 -3.28 23.60 46.21
N THR A 778 -2.25 24.24 46.75
CA THR A 778 -1.95 24.33 48.20
C THR A 778 -1.92 25.77 48.74
N THR A 779 -1.73 26.78 47.89
CA THR A 779 -1.88 28.20 48.25
C THR A 779 -3.35 28.55 48.53
N GLU A 780 -3.68 29.05 49.72
CA GLU A 780 -5.01 29.60 50.02
C GLU A 780 -5.26 30.93 49.26
N LYS A 781 -6.50 31.17 48.81
CA LYS A 781 -6.93 32.46 48.24
C LYS A 781 -6.97 33.59 49.28
N ALA A 782 -7.32 33.24 50.51
CA ALA A 782 -7.30 34.12 51.68
C ALA A 782 -7.17 33.27 52.96
N THR A 783 -6.49 33.78 53.98
CA THR A 783 -6.05 33.00 55.15
C THR A 783 -7.22 32.42 55.96
N ASN A 784 -7.16 31.11 56.26
CA ASN A 784 -8.18 30.33 56.97
C ASN A 784 -9.52 30.17 56.23
N THR A 785 -9.55 30.33 54.90
CA THR A 785 -10.79 30.12 54.12
C THR A 785 -10.94 28.70 53.58
N ALA A 786 -9.87 27.89 53.60
CA ALA A 786 -9.81 26.56 52.98
C ALA A 786 -10.18 26.54 51.47
N GLN A 787 -10.10 27.71 50.80
CA GLN A 787 -10.24 27.84 49.36
C GLN A 787 -8.85 28.02 48.76
N PHE A 788 -8.47 27.17 47.80
CA PHE A 788 -7.15 27.19 47.16
C PHE A 788 -7.16 27.96 45.83
N VAL A 789 -6.02 28.45 45.36
CA VAL A 789 -5.93 29.25 44.12
C VAL A 789 -6.44 28.46 42.91
N ALA A 790 -5.99 27.22 42.78
CA ALA A 790 -6.45 26.26 41.77
C ALA A 790 -7.35 25.18 42.39
N VAL A 791 -8.54 24.97 41.82
CA VAL A 791 -9.53 23.97 42.24
C VAL A 791 -10.23 23.40 41.00
N ASN A 792 -10.50 22.10 40.96
CA ASN A 792 -11.18 21.41 39.83
C ASN A 792 -10.54 21.66 38.45
N ASP A 793 -9.23 21.88 38.40
CA ASP A 793 -8.49 22.23 37.18
C ASP A 793 -8.93 23.57 36.54
N GLU A 794 -9.40 24.50 37.39
CA GLU A 794 -9.70 25.91 37.11
C GLU A 794 -8.92 26.88 38.03
N ILE A 795 -8.60 28.08 37.51
CA ILE A 795 -8.13 29.26 38.26
C ILE A 795 -9.06 30.43 37.94
N ASN A 796 -9.63 31.03 38.99
CA ASN A 796 -10.67 32.07 38.91
C ASN A 796 -11.86 31.79 37.95
N GLY A 797 -12.17 30.51 37.69
CA GLY A 797 -13.25 30.11 36.77
C GLY A 797 -12.81 29.99 35.30
N TYR A 798 -11.52 30.11 35.00
CA TYR A 798 -10.92 29.76 33.72
C TYR A 798 -10.17 28.43 33.80
N LYS A 799 -10.27 27.63 32.75
CA LYS A 799 -9.62 26.33 32.57
C LYS A 799 -8.10 26.44 32.72
N VAL A 800 -7.49 25.48 33.41
CA VAL A 800 -6.03 25.33 33.52
C VAL A 800 -5.56 24.16 32.69
N VAL A 801 -4.61 24.41 31.79
CA VAL A 801 -3.87 23.36 31.07
C VAL A 801 -2.48 23.26 31.68
N VAL A 802 -2.17 22.07 32.19
CA VAL A 802 -0.93 21.80 32.90
C VAL A 802 0.06 21.17 31.92
N SER A 803 1.17 21.86 31.61
CA SER A 803 2.13 21.41 30.61
C SER A 803 3.57 21.68 31.04
N PRO A 804 4.45 20.65 31.06
CA PRO A 804 5.88 20.84 31.34
C PRO A 804 6.68 21.58 30.24
N GLN A 805 6.08 21.97 29.10
CA GLN A 805 6.79 22.79 28.10
C GLN A 805 6.94 24.25 28.52
N LEU A 806 6.08 24.75 29.40
CA LEU A 806 6.24 26.09 29.96
C LEU A 806 7.30 26.04 31.06
N THR A 807 8.30 26.93 31.03
CA THR A 807 9.39 26.93 32.03
C THR A 807 8.82 27.06 33.44
N ALA A 808 9.40 26.32 34.40
CA ALA A 808 8.99 26.39 35.79
C ALA A 808 9.05 27.83 36.33
N ASN A 809 8.04 28.22 37.11
CA ASN A 809 7.74 29.58 37.57
C ASN A 809 7.25 30.59 36.50
N ASN A 810 7.15 30.24 35.21
CA ASN A 810 6.40 31.03 34.24
C ASN A 810 4.91 30.67 34.26
N TYR A 811 4.06 31.63 33.89
CA TYR A 811 2.61 31.48 33.77
C TYR A 811 2.14 32.23 32.51
N VAL A 812 1.22 31.64 31.75
CA VAL A 812 0.59 32.29 30.59
C VAL A 812 -0.93 32.26 30.76
N PHE A 813 -1.59 33.38 30.50
CA PHE A 813 -3.05 33.49 30.40
C PHE A 813 -3.41 34.20 29.09
N GLY A 814 -4.46 33.74 28.40
CA GLY A 814 -4.92 34.44 27.20
C GLY A 814 -5.96 33.68 26.38
N ASN A 815 -6.38 34.31 25.29
CA ASN A 815 -7.28 33.72 24.29
C ASN A 815 -6.48 32.91 23.25
N PHE A 816 -6.60 31.58 23.25
CA PHE A 816 -5.85 30.74 22.33
C PHE A 816 -6.38 30.72 20.90
N ASP A 817 -7.61 31.21 20.64
CA ASP A 817 -8.08 31.47 19.25
C ASP A 817 -7.22 32.54 18.53
N ASP A 818 -6.61 33.46 19.28
CA ASP A 818 -5.68 34.46 18.75
C ASP A 818 -4.26 33.92 18.50
N LEU A 819 -3.93 32.70 18.95
CA LEU A 819 -2.71 32.01 18.57
C LEU A 819 -2.90 31.28 17.23
N LEU A 820 -2.05 31.61 16.26
CA LEU A 820 -1.98 30.94 14.96
C LEU A 820 -0.79 29.98 14.93
N ILE A 821 -1.04 28.75 14.49
CA ILE A 821 0.01 27.78 14.14
C ILE A 821 -0.13 27.48 12.64
N GLY A 822 0.81 27.99 11.84
CA GLY A 822 0.85 27.79 10.40
C GLY A 822 1.60 26.53 10.01
N MET A 823 0.94 25.59 9.35
CA MET A 823 1.54 24.36 8.80
C MET A 823 1.79 24.57 7.30
N PHE A 824 3.07 24.64 6.92
CA PHE A 824 3.52 24.92 5.56
C PHE A 824 3.93 23.63 4.85
N GLY A 825 3.28 23.34 3.72
CA GLY A 825 3.41 22.05 3.05
C GLY A 825 2.90 20.87 3.89
N GLY A 826 3.12 19.66 3.38
CA GLY A 826 2.84 18.42 4.12
C GLY A 826 4.03 17.95 4.95
N LEU A 827 3.81 16.90 5.74
CA LEU A 827 4.86 16.16 6.44
C LEU A 827 5.67 15.36 5.41
N ASP A 828 6.97 15.65 5.31
CA ASP A 828 7.92 14.88 4.52
C ASP A 828 8.53 13.77 5.39
N ILE A 829 8.68 12.56 4.83
CA ILE A 829 9.21 11.38 5.52
C ILE A 829 10.32 10.79 4.65
N VAL A 830 11.57 11.07 5.04
CA VAL A 830 12.77 10.65 4.33
C VAL A 830 13.37 9.43 5.02
N VAL A 831 13.63 8.38 4.24
CA VAL A 831 14.25 7.14 4.72
C VAL A 831 15.71 7.11 4.24
N ASP A 832 16.65 7.14 5.19
CA ASP A 832 18.09 7.14 4.94
C ASP A 832 18.73 5.81 5.41
N PRO A 833 19.05 4.89 4.48
CA PRO A 833 19.78 3.65 4.77
C PRO A 833 21.32 3.83 4.75
N TYR A 834 21.82 5.01 4.39
CA TYR A 834 23.23 5.22 4.08
C TYR A 834 24.04 5.72 5.29
N SER A 835 23.52 6.68 6.05
CA SER A 835 24.27 7.31 7.17
C SER A 835 24.73 6.31 8.24
N ASN A 836 23.92 5.28 8.52
CA ASN A 836 24.19 4.24 9.53
C ASN A 836 24.50 2.85 8.92
N SER A 837 24.84 2.81 7.62
CA SER A 837 25.06 1.60 6.82
C SER A 837 26.05 0.59 7.41
N THR A 838 27.06 1.05 8.18
CA THR A 838 28.01 0.19 8.93
C THR A 838 27.35 -0.73 9.96
N SER A 839 26.11 -0.43 10.36
CA SER A 839 25.30 -1.20 11.31
C SER A 839 24.04 -1.84 10.68
N GLY A 840 23.76 -1.54 9.40
CA GLY A 840 22.49 -1.88 8.73
C GLY A 840 21.25 -1.16 9.30
N THR A 841 21.45 -0.17 10.19
CA THR A 841 20.37 0.64 10.76
C THR A 841 19.88 1.65 9.72
N VAL A 842 18.56 1.79 9.59
CA VAL A 842 17.90 2.75 8.70
C VAL A 842 17.36 3.89 9.53
N ARG A 843 17.63 5.13 9.12
CA ARG A 843 17.07 6.32 9.76
C ARG A 843 15.76 6.70 9.07
N VAL A 844 14.72 6.93 9.85
CA VAL A 844 13.48 7.58 9.40
C VAL A 844 13.51 9.01 9.91
N VAL A 845 13.49 9.99 9.01
CA VAL A 845 13.45 11.43 9.32
C VAL A 845 12.08 11.97 8.93
N ALA A 846 11.42 12.66 9.85
CA ALA A 846 10.17 13.37 9.62
C ALA A 846 10.44 14.89 9.65
N LEU A 847 10.10 15.60 8.57
CA LEU A 847 10.31 17.04 8.41
C LEU A 847 8.98 17.75 8.15
N GLN A 848 8.70 18.84 8.87
CA GLN A 848 7.52 19.69 8.67
C GLN A 848 7.94 21.14 8.78
N SER A 849 7.50 21.99 7.85
CA SER A 849 7.64 23.44 8.00
C SER A 849 6.46 24.02 8.77
N ILE A 850 6.76 24.84 9.78
CA ILE A 850 5.83 25.44 10.74
C ILE A 850 6.13 26.93 10.94
N ASP A 851 5.20 27.71 11.47
CA ASP A 851 5.50 28.95 12.20
C ASP A 851 4.37 29.29 13.18
N THR A 852 4.65 30.15 14.16
CA THR A 852 3.66 30.62 15.15
C THR A 852 3.60 32.14 15.17
N ALA A 853 2.38 32.67 15.26
CA ALA A 853 2.16 34.10 15.40
C ALA A 853 0.87 34.40 16.15
N VAL A 854 0.85 35.53 16.86
CA VAL A 854 -0.31 35.99 17.62
C VAL A 854 -1.05 37.07 16.83
N ARG A 855 -2.38 36.93 16.65
CA ARG A 855 -3.24 37.92 15.98
C ARG A 855 -3.24 39.27 16.73
N HIS A 856 -3.41 39.19 18.05
CA HIS A 856 -3.57 40.31 18.97
C HIS A 856 -2.72 40.06 20.23
N ALA A 857 -1.56 40.69 20.35
CA ALA A 857 -0.63 40.42 21.45
C ALA A 857 -1.23 40.72 22.84
N VAL A 858 -2.08 41.75 22.93
CA VAL A 858 -2.84 42.11 24.14
C VAL A 858 -3.80 41.03 24.63
N SER A 859 -4.19 40.08 23.78
CA SER A 859 -5.00 38.90 24.15
C SER A 859 -4.27 37.90 25.05
N PHE A 860 -2.98 38.12 25.30
CA PHE A 860 -2.14 37.30 26.17
C PHE A 860 -1.46 38.13 27.25
N CYS A 861 -1.36 37.55 28.45
CA CYS A 861 -0.54 38.03 29.55
C CYS A 861 0.44 36.93 30.00
N ALA A 862 1.72 37.26 30.06
CA ALA A 862 2.74 36.43 30.72
C ALA A 862 2.98 36.91 32.16
N ALA A 863 3.39 36.00 33.05
CA ALA A 863 3.84 36.36 34.39
C ALA A 863 5.00 35.47 34.86
N SER A 864 5.89 36.09 35.64
CA SER A 864 7.16 35.55 36.15
C SER A 864 7.64 36.38 37.35
#